data_AF-A0A3D1AJ35-F1
#
_entry.id   AF-A0A3D1AJ35-F1
#
_cell.length_a   1.000
_cell.length_b   1.000
_cell.length_c   1.000
_cell.angle_alpha   90.00
_cell.angle_beta   90.00
_cell.angle_gamma   90.00
#
_symmetry.space_group_name_H-M   'P 1'
#
loop_
_entity.id
_entity.type
_entity.pdbx_description
1 polymer ?
#
loop_
_entity_poly.entity_id
_entity_poly.type
_entity_poly.pdbx_seq_one_letter_code
_entity_poly.pdbx_strand_id
1 'polypeptide(L)'
;MEDLRKRLLKVEERTNYLSQIKDGVEWGNLSNLREKFVDLRDRFYEYTEAQLSEEIRTFEESLSFLEARCEETLSSMDRVRIVRNPHRFSLKDILENVYEDYTELGGAEEVSIDPSMVAARASIMRRVKNKSVMQQVMVIGHEKGHGEEYRNGGCSKPWGNEKALRYMKVAETEGIPIHFYIFTPGSFPVEDYPGAGQQIARNLYAMAKLRVPMISVTSEGGSGGAEAVGMADARLMFSHGYYSVISPEGAAAIEGKIREGEKMPKELVEACAERLHITAEENLKLGTIDRIIYEPPLGAKRDDFGFFRQLKSEIIRATDEVVLKTKSLRAFRAYELTMKKAEENVVEEPHIVISWDLNDDEIKRLLSYRSKKYRLMSCQAYSEESSACAVFYRKARKSVAKLYYSFRYDLLKTQHKQVKKVLQDVSGEGSVLLKQVSSPISAAYDFIARKPGARPSKLPVIGSGGGEDPIEFGDVYTSPLANEDRTVTCPNAEKQGCKDLWVPDLYGEFGGVCENCGHHFPLEYQWYLKHLFDPDSIREFNAGVCAGNPLAYPGFEKKLQAAIAKTGRKSGIITFDARVMGVDLVVAMLYSDFRNGTVGAAEGEKFVRACERAKLKRRPLLAYVHTTGGIRIHEGTLGVVQMPKCTMAVREYIDSGGLYIVVYDNNSYAGPVASFLGCSPYQFAIRSSRVGFAGPRVIRDTTGEDIPPDYHNACKALERGHIQGIWDRREFRRNLHKSLLTMGGGNLYYR
;
A
#
# COMPACT_ATOMS: atom_id res chain seq x y z
N MET A 1 19.85 45.76 26.57
CA MET A 1 19.49 46.09 25.17
C MET A 1 19.61 44.94 24.17
N GLU A 2 20.76 44.28 24.00
CA GLU A 2 20.92 43.20 23.00
C GLU A 2 20.06 41.96 23.30
N ASP A 3 19.88 41.62 24.57
CA ASP A 3 18.96 40.56 25.01
C ASP A 3 17.49 40.86 24.67
N LEU A 4 17.04 42.10 24.92
CA LEU A 4 15.70 42.55 24.54
C LEU A 4 15.48 42.51 23.02
N ARG A 5 16.51 42.80 22.22
CA ARG A 5 16.45 42.64 20.76
C ARG A 5 16.26 41.17 20.36
N LYS A 6 16.95 40.23 21.02
CA LYS A 6 16.77 38.79 20.78
C LYS A 6 15.36 38.32 21.15
N ARG A 7 14.84 38.77 22.30
CA ARG A 7 13.46 38.48 22.71
C ARG A 7 12.44 39.02 21.71
N LEU A 8 12.62 40.25 21.25
CA LEU A 8 11.75 40.87 20.25
C LEU A 8 11.75 40.08 18.92
N LEU A 9 12.93 39.65 18.43
CA LEU A 9 13.02 38.79 17.25
C LEU A 9 12.29 37.46 17.43
N LYS A 10 12.39 36.84 18.62
CA LYS A 10 11.67 35.60 18.94
C LYS A 10 10.15 35.79 18.93
N VAL A 11 9.66 36.95 19.39
CA VAL A 11 8.24 37.32 19.30
C VAL A 11 7.81 37.48 17.84
N GLU A 12 8.64 38.09 16.99
CA GLU A 12 8.37 38.23 15.54
C GLU A 12 8.24 36.86 14.87
N GLU A 13 9.20 35.96 15.11
CA GLU A 13 9.21 34.61 14.56
C GLU A 13 7.96 33.84 14.96
N ARG A 14 7.59 33.87 16.25
CA ARG A 14 6.36 33.22 16.76
C ARG A 14 5.09 33.80 16.15
N THR A 15 5.02 35.12 15.98
CA THR A 15 3.87 35.81 15.36
C THR A 15 3.72 35.43 13.89
N ASN A 16 4.83 35.42 13.15
CA ASN A 16 4.86 35.00 11.74
C ASN A 16 4.48 33.51 11.59
N TYR A 17 4.98 32.65 12.48
CA TYR A 17 4.64 31.23 12.51
C TYR A 17 3.12 31.02 12.71
N LEU A 18 2.53 31.71 13.69
CA LEU A 18 1.09 31.64 13.94
C LEU A 18 0.27 32.14 12.73
N SER A 19 0.73 33.19 12.05
CA SER A 19 0.10 33.71 10.83
C SER A 19 0.15 32.71 9.67
N GLN A 20 1.26 31.97 9.51
CA GLN A 20 1.41 30.92 8.50
C GLN A 20 0.47 29.74 8.77
N ILE A 21 0.28 29.35 10.03
CA ILE A 21 -0.65 28.27 10.41
C ILE A 21 -2.08 28.63 10.03
N LYS A 22 -2.49 29.89 10.22
CA LYS A 22 -3.84 30.36 9.89
C LYS A 22 -3.99 30.91 8.47
N ASP A 23 -3.00 30.70 7.59
CA ASP A 23 -3.03 31.09 6.17
C ASP A 23 -3.46 32.55 5.92
N GLY A 24 -3.03 33.46 6.79
CA GLY A 24 -3.34 34.89 6.69
C GLY A 24 -4.80 35.28 6.93
N VAL A 25 -5.65 34.37 7.43
CA VAL A 25 -7.00 34.71 7.92
C VAL A 25 -6.88 35.61 9.14
N GLU A 26 -7.70 36.66 9.24
CA GLU A 26 -7.83 37.45 10.47
C GLU A 26 -8.27 36.54 11.62
N TRP A 27 -7.32 36.14 12.44
CA TRP A 27 -7.55 35.22 13.54
C TRP A 27 -7.34 35.94 14.88
N GLY A 28 -8.46 36.18 15.58
CA GLY A 28 -8.46 36.91 16.84
C GLY A 28 -7.90 38.33 16.67
N ASN A 29 -6.90 38.68 17.46
CA ASN A 29 -6.27 40.00 17.48
C ASN A 29 -4.89 40.03 16.80
N LEU A 30 -4.58 39.03 15.96
CA LEU A 30 -3.23 38.81 15.41
C LEU A 30 -2.77 39.97 14.51
N SER A 31 -3.68 40.54 13.68
CA SER A 31 -3.38 41.69 12.83
C SER A 31 -2.95 42.90 13.65
N ASN A 32 -3.72 43.26 14.67
CA ASN A 32 -3.39 44.38 15.57
C ASN A 32 -2.11 44.12 16.37
N LEU A 33 -1.86 42.88 16.81
CA LEU A 33 -0.62 42.53 17.51
C LEU A 33 0.58 42.72 16.58
N ARG A 34 0.45 42.38 15.30
CA ARG A 34 1.48 42.58 14.28
C ARG A 34 1.74 44.07 14.01
N GLU A 35 0.70 44.89 13.91
CA GLU A 35 0.84 46.35 13.74
C GLU A 35 1.56 46.98 14.92
N LYS A 36 1.15 46.65 16.15
CA LYS A 36 1.82 47.15 17.37
C LYS A 36 3.26 46.66 17.47
N PHE A 37 3.54 45.43 17.04
CA PHE A 37 4.89 44.89 16.98
C PHE A 37 5.77 45.68 16.01
N VAL A 38 5.27 45.98 14.81
CA VAL A 38 5.99 46.79 13.81
C VAL A 38 6.31 48.18 14.37
N ASP A 39 5.36 48.83 15.04
CA ASP A 39 5.59 50.13 15.68
C ASP A 39 6.67 50.05 16.79
N LEU A 40 6.63 49.03 17.65
CA LEU A 40 7.65 48.81 18.68
C LEU A 40 9.04 48.53 18.10
N ARG A 41 9.11 47.77 17.00
CA ARG A 41 10.37 47.45 16.30
C ARG A 41 10.96 48.69 15.64
N ASP A 42 10.14 49.49 14.97
CA ASP A 42 10.60 50.66 14.23
C ASP A 42 11.02 51.79 15.18
N ARG A 43 10.42 51.89 16.38
CA ARG A 43 10.77 52.85 17.45
C ARG A 43 11.66 52.26 18.54
N PHE A 44 12.32 51.13 18.31
CA PHE A 44 13.06 50.37 19.33
C PHE A 44 14.06 51.21 20.15
N TYR A 45 14.75 52.17 19.50
CA TYR A 45 15.75 53.02 20.16
C TYR A 45 15.17 54.27 20.85
N GLU A 46 13.87 54.51 20.72
CA GLU A 46 13.17 55.63 21.37
C GLU A 46 12.67 55.29 22.78
N TYR A 47 12.63 53.99 23.13
CA TYR A 47 12.18 53.50 24.43
C TYR A 47 13.34 53.33 25.42
N THR A 48 13.04 53.53 26.71
CA THR A 48 13.95 53.09 27.78
C THR A 48 13.95 51.57 27.93
N GLU A 49 15.04 51.00 28.47
CA GLU A 49 15.17 49.55 28.66
C GLU A 49 14.03 48.95 29.51
N ALA A 50 13.56 49.69 30.52
CA ALA A 50 12.45 49.27 31.37
C ALA A 50 11.11 49.24 30.62
N GLN A 51 10.83 50.26 29.81
CA GLN A 51 9.62 50.32 28.98
C GLN A 51 9.60 49.20 27.94
N LEU A 52 10.73 49.00 27.25
CA LEU A 52 10.86 47.98 26.21
C LEU A 52 10.69 46.57 26.78
N SER A 53 11.25 46.29 27.96
CA SER A 53 11.10 44.99 28.62
C SER A 53 9.63 44.69 28.97
N GLU A 54 8.88 45.69 29.43
CA GLU A 54 7.46 45.55 29.80
C GLU A 54 6.55 45.39 28.58
N GLU A 55 6.81 46.14 27.50
CA GLU A 55 6.09 45.97 26.23
C GLU A 55 6.34 44.57 25.66
N ILE A 56 7.60 44.11 25.60
CA ILE A 56 7.95 42.75 25.13
C ILE A 56 7.27 41.69 26.00
N ARG A 57 7.25 41.83 27.32
CA ARG A 57 6.55 40.92 28.23
C ARG A 57 5.05 40.85 27.91
N THR A 58 4.41 41.99 27.71
CA THR A 58 3.00 42.09 27.35
C THR A 58 2.70 41.39 26.01
N PHE A 59 3.60 41.54 25.02
CA PHE A 59 3.51 40.82 23.76
C PHE A 59 3.69 39.31 23.93
N GLU A 60 4.68 38.87 24.71
CA GLU A 60 4.93 37.46 24.99
C GLU A 60 3.71 36.79 25.66
N GLU A 61 3.05 37.47 26.62
CA GLU A 61 1.84 36.99 27.29
C GLU A 61 0.64 36.91 26.33
N SER A 62 0.42 37.99 25.56
CA SER A 62 -0.65 38.05 24.57
C SER A 62 -0.49 36.97 23.50
N LEU A 63 0.74 36.76 23.03
CA LEU A 63 1.06 35.76 22.02
C LEU A 63 0.91 34.34 22.58
N SER A 64 1.35 34.09 23.82
CA SER A 64 1.19 32.78 24.46
C SER A 64 -0.30 32.43 24.66
N PHE A 65 -1.14 33.41 24.98
CA PHE A 65 -2.59 33.22 25.03
C PHE A 65 -3.17 32.88 23.65
N LEU A 66 -2.75 33.59 22.59
CA LEU A 66 -3.16 33.29 21.22
C LEU A 66 -2.68 31.91 20.77
N GLU A 67 -1.45 31.51 21.06
CA GLU A 67 -0.93 30.19 20.72
C GLU A 67 -1.73 29.07 21.42
N ALA A 68 -2.05 29.23 22.70
CA ALA A 68 -2.87 28.27 23.45
C ALA A 68 -4.28 28.11 22.85
N ARG A 69 -4.95 29.22 22.53
CA ARG A 69 -6.27 29.17 21.86
C ARG A 69 -6.20 28.60 20.44
N CYS A 70 -5.08 28.83 19.75
CA CYS A 70 -4.87 28.27 18.43
C CYS A 70 -4.77 26.75 18.50
N GLU A 71 -3.99 26.23 19.46
CA GLU A 71 -3.83 24.80 19.72
C GLU A 71 -5.17 24.11 19.98
N GLU A 72 -6.03 24.70 20.82
CA GLU A 72 -7.37 24.19 21.13
C GLU A 72 -8.32 24.15 19.93
N THR A 73 -8.07 24.97 18.90
CA THR A 73 -8.96 25.17 17.74
C THR A 73 -8.29 24.81 16.41
N LEU A 74 -7.26 23.96 16.43
CA LEU A 74 -6.59 23.49 15.22
C LEU A 74 -7.54 22.66 14.35
N SER A 75 -7.75 23.12 13.11
CA SER A 75 -8.36 22.31 12.06
C SER A 75 -7.39 21.25 11.51
N SER A 76 -7.91 20.30 10.75
CA SER A 76 -7.11 19.33 10.02
C SER A 76 -6.14 20.01 9.04
N MET A 77 -6.55 21.11 8.39
CA MET A 77 -5.65 21.89 7.53
C MET A 77 -4.60 22.68 8.30
N ASP A 78 -4.93 23.19 9.50
CA ASP A 78 -3.92 23.85 10.33
C ASP A 78 -2.82 22.86 10.72
N ARG A 79 -3.17 21.62 11.05
CA ARG A 79 -2.19 20.54 11.29
C ARG A 79 -1.33 20.26 10.05
N VAL A 80 -1.93 20.20 8.86
CA VAL A 80 -1.19 20.08 7.59
C VAL A 80 -0.19 21.23 7.42
N ARG A 81 -0.60 22.48 7.71
CA ARG A 81 0.27 23.66 7.61
C ARG A 81 1.40 23.62 8.65
N ILE A 82 1.14 23.17 9.88
CA ILE A 82 2.17 22.94 10.91
C ILE A 82 3.19 21.90 10.40
N VAL A 83 2.73 20.76 9.87
CA VAL A 83 3.60 19.69 9.37
C VAL A 83 4.44 20.12 8.17
N ARG A 84 3.88 20.96 7.29
CA ARG A 84 4.56 21.49 6.11
C ARG A 84 5.44 22.72 6.41
N ASN A 85 5.47 23.20 7.65
CA ASN A 85 6.22 24.41 7.98
C ASN A 85 7.74 24.15 7.99
N PRO A 86 8.57 25.01 7.37
CA PRO A 86 10.03 24.86 7.36
C PRO A 86 10.70 24.93 8.75
N HIS A 87 10.05 25.51 9.76
CA HIS A 87 10.56 25.57 11.13
C HIS A 87 10.41 24.25 11.90
N ARG A 88 9.62 23.30 11.37
CA ARG A 88 9.46 21.97 11.97
C ARG A 88 10.75 21.17 11.85
N PHE A 89 11.00 20.31 12.82
CA PHE A 89 12.15 19.41 12.80
C PHE A 89 12.10 18.42 11.61
N SER A 90 13.29 18.02 11.18
CA SER A 90 13.57 17.05 10.11
C SER A 90 13.95 15.67 10.66
N LEU A 91 14.18 14.69 9.78
CA LEU A 91 14.74 13.41 10.18
C LEU A 91 16.20 13.56 10.63
N LYS A 92 16.96 14.50 10.06
CA LYS A 92 18.31 14.80 10.54
C LYS A 92 18.31 15.35 11.96
N ASP A 93 17.38 16.24 12.31
CA ASP A 93 17.24 16.71 13.69
C ASP A 93 16.92 15.54 14.65
N ILE A 94 16.12 14.56 14.21
CA ILE A 94 15.88 13.34 14.99
C ILE A 94 17.16 12.51 15.14
N LEU A 95 17.93 12.31 14.05
CA LEU A 95 19.18 11.55 14.09
C LEU A 95 20.17 12.15 15.10
N GLU A 96 20.26 13.49 15.15
CA GLU A 96 21.16 14.23 16.04
C GLU A 96 20.71 14.24 17.50
N ASN A 97 19.39 14.27 17.77
CA ASN A 97 18.88 14.47 19.12
C ASN A 97 18.35 13.19 19.81
N VAL A 98 18.06 12.13 19.06
CA VAL A 98 17.50 10.87 19.60
C VAL A 98 18.55 9.76 19.71
N TYR A 99 19.49 9.72 18.78
CA TYR A 99 20.53 8.70 18.70
C TYR A 99 21.87 9.26 19.18
N GLU A 100 22.73 8.41 19.76
CA GLU A 100 24.01 8.86 20.33
C GLU A 100 25.09 9.04 19.26
N ASP A 101 25.12 8.09 18.32
CA ASP A 101 25.96 8.11 17.14
C ASP A 101 25.19 7.52 15.96
N TYR A 102 25.44 8.08 14.79
CA TYR A 102 24.90 7.54 13.54
C TYR A 102 25.90 7.71 12.41
N THR A 103 25.83 6.81 11.44
CA THR A 103 26.54 6.88 10.17
C THR A 103 25.50 6.82 9.06
N GLU A 104 25.35 7.92 8.33
CA GLU A 104 24.51 7.94 7.13
C GLU A 104 25.12 7.00 6.07
N LEU A 105 24.26 6.20 5.45
CA LEU A 105 24.63 5.15 4.52
C LEU A 105 24.27 5.61 3.10
N GLY A 106 25.29 5.73 2.25
CA GLY A 106 25.18 6.10 0.83
C GLY A 106 26.53 6.55 0.28
N GLY A 107 26.73 6.43 -1.04
CA GLY A 107 27.93 6.92 -1.71
C GLY A 107 27.79 8.38 -2.17
N ALA A 108 28.88 9.16 -2.04
CA ALA A 108 28.94 10.56 -2.49
C ALA A 108 28.86 10.72 -4.03
N GLU A 109 29.22 9.67 -4.77
CA GLU A 109 29.19 9.62 -6.24
C GLU A 109 28.25 8.54 -6.78
N GLU A 110 27.23 8.17 -6.00
CA GLU A 110 26.20 7.26 -6.51
C GLU A 110 25.48 7.92 -7.70
N VAL A 111 25.35 7.17 -8.81
CA VAL A 111 24.71 7.65 -10.05
C VAL A 111 23.26 8.07 -9.80
N SER A 112 22.63 7.52 -8.76
CA SER A 112 21.22 7.74 -8.41
C SER A 112 21.07 8.07 -6.92
N ILE A 113 21.63 9.19 -6.47
CA ILE A 113 21.38 9.71 -5.11
C ILE A 113 19.95 10.24 -5.05
N ASP A 114 19.20 9.81 -4.03
CA ASP A 114 17.95 10.47 -3.64
C ASP A 114 18.13 11.14 -2.27
N PRO A 115 18.26 12.48 -2.22
CA PRO A 115 18.46 13.19 -0.97
C PRO A 115 17.21 13.22 -0.08
N SER A 116 16.04 12.82 -0.60
CA SER A 116 14.81 12.74 0.21
C SER A 116 14.70 11.43 1.01
N MET A 117 15.55 10.42 0.75
CA MET A 117 15.56 9.16 1.49
C MET A 117 16.91 8.95 2.21
N VAL A 118 16.87 9.03 3.53
CA VAL A 118 18.01 8.81 4.41
C VAL A 118 17.95 7.39 4.96
N ALA A 119 19.10 6.72 4.97
CA ALA A 119 19.32 5.48 5.70
C ALA A 119 20.57 5.68 6.56
N ALA A 120 20.51 5.31 7.83
CA ALA A 120 21.62 5.48 8.76
C ALA A 120 21.72 4.28 9.70
N ARG A 121 22.95 3.80 9.91
CA ARG A 121 23.24 2.90 11.03
C ARG A 121 23.39 3.77 12.26
N ALA A 122 22.62 3.50 13.31
CA ALA A 122 22.64 4.32 14.52
C ALA A 122 22.72 3.47 15.79
N SER A 123 23.22 4.08 16.86
CA SER A 123 23.15 3.52 18.20
C SER A 123 22.21 4.35 19.09
N ILE A 124 21.43 3.63 19.89
CA ILE A 124 20.55 4.22 20.87
C ILE A 124 20.97 3.75 22.26
N MET A 125 21.24 4.70 23.15
CA MET A 125 21.58 4.41 24.54
C MET A 125 20.33 4.51 25.41
N ARG A 126 20.16 3.52 26.29
CA ARG A 126 19.22 3.60 27.42
C ARG A 126 19.93 3.43 28.74
N ARG A 127 19.43 4.09 29.78
CA ARG A 127 19.94 3.95 31.13
C ARG A 127 19.09 2.95 31.90
N VAL A 128 19.73 1.91 32.43
CA VAL A 128 19.05 0.94 33.31
C VAL A 128 19.78 0.91 34.65
N LYS A 129 19.15 1.48 35.67
CA LYS A 129 19.75 1.71 36.99
C LYS A 129 21.04 2.54 36.85
N ASN A 130 22.19 1.96 37.21
CA ASN A 130 23.51 2.60 37.09
C ASN A 130 24.31 2.12 35.86
N LYS A 131 23.68 1.43 34.89
CA LYS A 131 24.36 0.94 33.68
C LYS A 131 23.75 1.55 32.42
N SER A 132 24.59 2.07 31.54
CA SER A 132 24.20 2.45 30.19
C SER A 132 24.31 1.23 29.27
N VAL A 133 23.24 0.96 28.51
CA VAL A 133 23.21 -0.09 27.50
C VAL A 133 23.00 0.56 26.14
N MET A 134 23.90 0.26 25.21
CA MET A 134 23.84 0.72 23.83
C MET A 134 23.25 -0.40 22.97
N GLN A 135 22.31 -0.05 22.09
CA GLN A 135 21.69 -0.98 21.15
C GLN A 135 21.79 -0.41 19.74
N GLN A 136 22.01 -1.29 18.77
CA GLN A 136 22.16 -0.92 17.36
C GLN A 136 20.81 -0.96 16.66
N VAL A 137 20.57 -0.01 15.76
CA VAL A 137 19.36 0.07 14.94
C VAL A 137 19.69 0.58 13.55
N MET A 138 18.82 0.22 12.60
CA MET A 138 18.79 0.85 11.29
C MET A 138 17.72 1.93 11.28
N VAL A 139 18.08 3.16 10.98
CA VAL A 139 17.12 4.27 10.80
C VAL A 139 16.93 4.50 9.31
N ILE A 140 15.68 4.50 8.84
CA ILE A 140 15.36 4.74 7.42
C ILE A 140 14.20 5.71 7.37
N GLY A 141 14.27 6.76 6.57
CA GLY A 141 13.14 7.64 6.47
C GLY A 141 13.29 8.76 5.47
N HIS A 142 12.21 9.51 5.37
CA HIS A 142 12.16 10.67 4.50
C HIS A 142 12.83 11.86 5.18
N GLU A 143 13.68 12.56 4.44
CA GLU A 143 14.27 13.81 4.88
C GLU A 143 13.56 14.97 4.21
N LYS A 144 12.95 15.81 5.04
CA LYS A 144 12.26 17.04 4.69
C LYS A 144 12.82 18.17 5.56
N GLY A 145 12.96 19.37 5.01
CA GLY A 145 13.51 20.52 5.74
C GLY A 145 14.28 21.47 4.83
N HIS A 146 15.29 22.15 5.36
CA HIS A 146 16.11 23.13 4.63
C HIS A 146 16.63 22.58 3.29
N GLY A 147 16.26 23.21 2.16
CA GLY A 147 16.55 22.68 0.83
C GLY A 147 15.50 21.69 0.33
N GLU A 148 14.24 21.92 0.66
CA GLU A 148 13.09 21.09 0.28
C GLU A 148 12.94 20.95 -1.25
N GLU A 149 13.30 21.98 -2.02
CA GLU A 149 13.36 21.93 -3.49
C GLU A 149 14.33 20.85 -3.98
N TYR A 150 15.54 20.79 -3.40
CA TYR A 150 16.53 19.76 -3.71
C TYR A 150 16.06 18.34 -3.31
N ARG A 151 15.14 18.25 -2.35
CA ARG A 151 14.56 16.99 -1.84
C ARG A 151 13.14 16.73 -2.36
N ASN A 152 12.68 17.46 -3.38
CA ASN A 152 11.36 17.32 -3.99
C ASN A 152 10.21 17.33 -2.95
N GLY A 153 10.27 18.14 -1.90
CA GLY A 153 9.21 18.13 -0.89
C GLY A 153 9.24 16.96 0.09
N GLY A 154 10.28 16.13 0.07
CA GLY A 154 10.29 14.81 0.73
C GLY A 154 9.65 13.70 -0.13
N CYS A 155 9.29 13.97 -1.39
CA CYS A 155 8.83 12.96 -2.33
C CYS A 155 10.00 12.09 -2.81
N SER A 156 10.06 10.86 -2.30
CA SER A 156 11.09 9.90 -2.73
C SER A 156 10.87 9.41 -4.15
N LYS A 157 11.97 9.45 -4.90
CA LYS A 157 12.12 8.85 -6.21
C LYS A 157 12.29 7.34 -6.08
N PRO A 158 12.15 6.58 -7.19
CA PRO A 158 12.22 5.13 -7.14
C PRO A 158 13.55 4.61 -6.56
N TRP A 159 14.69 5.23 -6.89
CA TRP A 159 16.00 4.81 -6.35
C TRP A 159 16.18 5.13 -4.86
N GLY A 160 15.53 6.17 -4.32
CA GLY A 160 15.47 6.36 -2.86
C GLY A 160 14.76 5.19 -2.17
N ASN A 161 13.62 4.76 -2.72
CA ASN A 161 12.92 3.57 -2.21
C ASN A 161 13.75 2.27 -2.38
N GLU A 162 14.55 2.16 -3.45
CA GLU A 162 15.49 1.04 -3.62
C GLU A 162 16.58 1.05 -2.53
N LYS A 163 17.20 2.21 -2.26
CA LYS A 163 18.14 2.41 -1.17
C LYS A 163 17.54 1.97 0.17
N ALA A 164 16.30 2.37 0.45
CA ALA A 164 15.59 1.94 1.65
C ALA A 164 15.47 0.40 1.71
N LEU A 165 15.05 -0.26 0.63
CA LEU A 165 14.96 -1.72 0.56
C LEU A 165 16.31 -2.42 0.78
N ARG A 166 17.39 -1.89 0.18
CA ARG A 166 18.75 -2.40 0.37
C ARG A 166 19.14 -2.40 1.85
N TYR A 167 18.93 -1.29 2.55
CA TYR A 167 19.31 -1.18 3.97
C TYR A 167 18.35 -1.87 4.92
N MET A 168 17.08 -2.08 4.55
CA MET A 168 16.19 -3.02 5.25
C MET A 168 16.76 -4.44 5.25
N LYS A 169 17.38 -4.87 4.14
CA LYS A 169 18.01 -6.19 4.03
C LYS A 169 19.32 -6.31 4.79
N VAL A 170 20.08 -5.22 4.89
CA VAL A 170 21.25 -5.14 5.78
C VAL A 170 20.79 -5.30 7.23
N ALA A 171 19.78 -4.57 7.67
CA ALA A 171 19.24 -4.68 9.03
C ALA A 171 18.74 -6.10 9.35
N GLU A 172 18.04 -6.74 8.42
CA GLU A 172 17.62 -8.15 8.54
C GLU A 172 18.81 -9.10 8.68
N THR A 173 19.90 -8.86 7.94
CA THR A 173 21.12 -9.67 7.99
C THR A 173 21.85 -9.54 9.31
N GLU A 174 21.90 -8.32 9.85
CA GLU A 174 22.54 -8.01 11.13
C GLU A 174 21.68 -8.38 12.35
N GLY A 175 20.38 -8.61 12.14
CA GLY A 175 19.45 -8.93 13.22
C GLY A 175 19.05 -7.72 14.07
N ILE A 176 19.21 -6.50 13.56
CA ILE A 176 18.90 -5.26 14.29
C ILE A 176 17.52 -4.69 13.92
N PRO A 177 16.80 -4.04 14.86
CA PRO A 177 15.53 -3.38 14.55
C PRO A 177 15.65 -2.25 13.54
N ILE A 178 14.53 -1.94 12.89
CA ILE A 178 14.42 -0.82 11.95
C ILE A 178 13.46 0.23 12.50
N HIS A 179 13.90 1.49 12.56
CA HIS A 179 13.09 2.65 12.88
C HIS A 179 12.83 3.47 11.61
N PHE A 180 11.56 3.51 11.20
CA PHE A 180 11.10 4.25 10.04
C PHE A 180 10.56 5.62 10.43
N TYR A 181 10.94 6.67 9.68
CA TYR A 181 10.39 8.02 9.83
C TYR A 181 9.76 8.48 8.52
N ILE A 182 8.47 8.82 8.57
CA ILE A 182 7.66 9.11 7.39
C ILE A 182 7.32 10.60 7.36
N PHE A 183 8.00 11.31 6.46
CA PHE A 183 7.99 12.76 6.27
C PHE A 183 7.83 13.05 4.77
N THR A 184 6.72 12.57 4.19
CA THR A 184 6.51 12.62 2.76
C THR A 184 5.06 12.98 2.39
N PRO A 185 4.83 13.94 1.48
CA PRO A 185 3.51 14.23 0.95
C PRO A 185 3.06 13.19 -0.09
N GLY A 186 3.96 12.33 -0.58
CA GLY A 186 3.69 11.31 -1.59
C GLY A 186 4.98 10.80 -2.24
N SER A 187 4.87 9.88 -3.20
CA SER A 187 6.06 9.45 -3.96
C SER A 187 6.25 10.33 -5.20
N PHE A 188 7.50 10.56 -5.57
CA PHE A 188 7.82 11.28 -6.80
C PHE A 188 7.37 10.44 -8.01
N PRO A 189 6.49 10.96 -8.88
CA PRO A 189 5.70 10.14 -9.81
C PRO A 189 6.45 9.80 -11.12
N VAL A 190 7.66 9.28 -11.01
CA VAL A 190 8.48 8.83 -12.15
C VAL A 190 8.16 7.39 -12.50
N GLU A 191 7.99 7.13 -13.80
CA GLU A 191 7.73 5.79 -14.33
C GLU A 191 8.98 5.14 -14.92
N ASP A 192 10.09 5.85 -15.10
CA ASP A 192 11.29 5.22 -15.62
C ASP A 192 11.84 4.17 -14.65
N TYR A 193 12.40 3.09 -15.21
CA TYR A 193 12.84 1.94 -14.43
C TYR A 193 13.75 2.39 -13.28
N PRO A 194 13.47 2.01 -12.01
CA PRO A 194 12.59 0.92 -11.61
C PRO A 194 11.07 1.21 -11.55
N GLY A 195 10.63 2.45 -11.75
CA GLY A 195 9.24 2.91 -11.63
C GLY A 195 8.81 3.11 -10.18
N ALA A 196 8.12 4.22 -9.87
CA ALA A 196 7.70 4.55 -8.51
C ALA A 196 6.80 3.47 -7.91
N GLY A 197 5.74 3.08 -8.64
CA GLY A 197 4.81 2.06 -8.16
C GLY A 197 5.48 0.70 -7.96
N GLN A 198 6.30 0.27 -8.91
CA GLN A 198 6.97 -1.02 -8.89
C GLN A 198 7.96 -1.10 -7.72
N GLN A 199 8.69 -0.02 -7.43
CA GLN A 199 9.59 -0.03 -6.28
C GLN A 199 8.83 -0.03 -4.96
N ILE A 200 7.74 0.74 -4.82
CA ILE A 200 6.87 0.69 -3.62
C ILE A 200 6.35 -0.74 -3.42
N ALA A 201 5.92 -1.41 -4.49
CA ALA A 201 5.46 -2.80 -4.42
C ALA A 201 6.57 -3.74 -3.93
N ARG A 202 7.80 -3.61 -4.45
CA ARG A 202 8.97 -4.40 -3.99
C ARG A 202 9.25 -4.18 -2.51
N ASN A 203 9.20 -2.93 -2.04
CA ASN A 203 9.41 -2.60 -0.63
C ASN A 203 8.34 -3.26 0.25
N LEU A 204 7.06 -3.05 -0.05
CA LEU A 204 5.95 -3.67 0.70
C LEU A 204 6.04 -5.20 0.72
N TYR A 205 6.43 -5.80 -0.41
CA TYR A 205 6.60 -7.24 -0.52
C TYR A 205 7.73 -7.77 0.37
N ALA A 206 8.84 -7.04 0.47
CA ALA A 206 9.95 -7.38 1.35
C ALA A 206 9.59 -7.19 2.83
N MET A 207 9.01 -6.04 3.20
CA MET A 207 8.60 -5.70 4.56
C MET A 207 7.63 -6.73 5.16
N ALA A 208 6.75 -7.31 4.32
CA ALA A 208 5.83 -8.36 4.74
C ALA A 208 6.53 -9.58 5.40
N LYS A 209 7.82 -9.83 5.12
CA LYS A 209 8.58 -10.96 5.66
C LYS A 209 9.93 -10.62 6.31
N LEU A 210 10.26 -9.33 6.51
CA LEU A 210 11.47 -8.95 7.24
C LEU A 210 11.52 -9.59 8.63
N ARG A 211 12.62 -10.24 8.97
CA ARG A 211 12.76 -11.04 10.20
C ARG A 211 13.08 -10.22 11.46
N VAL A 212 13.24 -8.90 11.33
CA VAL A 212 13.56 -7.98 12.42
C VAL A 212 12.35 -7.14 12.84
N PRO A 213 12.31 -6.63 14.08
CA PRO A 213 11.29 -5.68 14.53
C PRO A 213 11.31 -4.40 13.70
N MET A 214 10.13 -3.92 13.31
CA MET A 214 9.98 -2.66 12.58
C MET A 214 9.06 -1.70 13.33
N ILE A 215 9.51 -0.48 13.57
CA ILE A 215 8.74 0.62 14.16
C ILE A 215 8.66 1.73 13.12
N SER A 216 7.48 2.32 12.91
CA SER A 216 7.33 3.49 12.03
C SER A 216 6.73 4.65 12.79
N VAL A 217 7.19 5.86 12.48
CA VAL A 217 6.66 7.11 13.04
C VAL A 217 6.26 8.03 11.89
N THR A 218 4.99 8.42 11.87
CA THR A 218 4.44 9.29 10.82
C THR A 218 4.36 10.74 11.29
N SER A 219 5.01 11.63 10.55
CA SER A 219 4.82 13.09 10.63
C SER A 219 3.95 13.55 9.47
N GLU A 220 4.39 13.25 8.25
CA GLU A 220 3.68 13.53 7.02
C GLU A 220 3.53 12.22 6.24
N GLY A 221 2.32 11.69 6.15
CA GLY A 221 2.05 10.40 5.54
C GLY A 221 1.20 10.50 4.28
N GLY A 222 1.83 10.66 3.12
CA GLY A 222 1.17 10.67 1.82
C GLY A 222 1.04 9.31 1.14
N SER A 223 -0.14 8.69 1.23
CA SER A 223 -0.59 7.58 0.37
C SER A 223 0.43 6.44 0.21
N GLY A 224 0.67 5.97 -1.02
CA GLY A 224 1.65 4.93 -1.33
C GLY A 224 3.11 5.33 -1.06
N GLY A 225 3.45 6.62 -1.08
CA GLY A 225 4.80 7.09 -0.72
C GLY A 225 5.11 6.83 0.75
N ALA A 226 4.13 7.08 1.64
CA ALA A 226 4.24 6.74 3.05
C ALA A 226 4.37 5.22 3.26
N GLU A 227 3.57 4.42 2.55
CA GLU A 227 3.58 2.95 2.67
C GLU A 227 4.88 2.30 2.17
N ALA A 228 5.67 2.97 1.33
CA ALA A 228 6.98 2.49 0.86
C ALA A 228 7.95 2.13 2.01
N VAL A 229 7.80 2.79 3.15
CA VAL A 229 8.53 2.53 4.41
C VAL A 229 7.59 2.54 5.63
N GLY A 230 6.29 2.39 5.41
CA GLY A 230 5.25 2.57 6.44
C GLY A 230 4.69 1.28 7.04
N MET A 231 4.91 0.13 6.39
CA MET A 231 4.51 -1.17 6.92
C MET A 231 5.40 -1.58 8.10
N ALA A 232 4.92 -1.43 9.34
CA ALA A 232 5.67 -1.76 10.55
C ALA A 232 4.88 -2.65 11.55
N ASP A 233 5.60 -3.25 12.51
CA ASP A 233 5.05 -4.01 13.63
C ASP A 233 4.38 -3.09 14.66
N ALA A 234 4.92 -1.88 14.85
CA ALA A 234 4.27 -0.76 15.53
C ALA A 234 4.26 0.49 14.63
N ARG A 235 3.12 1.16 14.54
CA ARG A 235 2.88 2.37 13.74
C ARG A 235 2.52 3.50 14.71
N LEU A 236 3.43 4.44 14.88
CA LEU A 236 3.26 5.62 15.70
C LEU A 236 3.01 6.82 14.81
N MET A 237 2.44 7.88 15.37
CA MET A 237 2.18 9.12 14.66
C MET A 237 2.34 10.30 15.61
N PHE A 238 2.95 11.38 15.14
CA PHE A 238 3.02 12.61 15.93
C PHE A 238 1.65 13.27 16.04
N SER A 239 1.34 13.95 17.15
CA SER A 239 0.01 14.53 17.41
C SER A 239 -0.44 15.53 16.36
N HIS A 240 0.45 16.35 15.82
CA HIS A 240 0.14 17.28 14.73
C HIS A 240 0.41 16.69 13.35
N GLY A 241 0.99 15.49 13.29
CA GLY A 241 1.17 14.77 12.05
C GLY A 241 -0.15 14.49 11.33
N TYR A 242 -0.07 14.23 10.02
CA TYR A 242 -1.20 13.73 9.24
C TYR A 242 -0.84 12.48 8.45
N TYR A 243 -1.81 11.60 8.25
CA TYR A 243 -1.70 10.42 7.42
C TYR A 243 -2.95 10.33 6.54
N SER A 244 -2.77 10.28 5.22
CA SER A 244 -3.86 10.43 4.27
C SER A 244 -3.65 9.59 3.01
N VAL A 245 -4.78 9.26 2.35
CA VAL A 245 -4.83 8.58 1.05
C VAL A 245 -4.44 9.46 -0.14
N ILE A 246 -4.60 10.76 0.01
CA ILE A 246 -4.30 11.78 -0.98
C ILE A 246 -4.11 13.12 -0.25
N SER A 247 -3.40 14.06 -0.86
CA SER A 247 -3.35 15.42 -0.31
C SER A 247 -4.76 16.04 -0.27
N PRO A 248 -5.06 16.93 0.70
CA PRO A 248 -6.32 17.67 0.75
C PRO A 248 -6.63 18.39 -0.57
N GLU A 249 -5.60 18.94 -1.21
CA GLU A 249 -5.69 19.61 -2.51
C GLU A 249 -6.07 18.64 -3.63
N GLY A 250 -5.48 17.43 -3.64
CA GLY A 250 -5.81 16.39 -4.60
C GLY A 250 -7.23 15.83 -4.41
N ALA A 251 -7.70 15.71 -3.16
CA ALA A 251 -9.09 15.35 -2.88
C ALA A 251 -10.07 16.43 -3.36
N ALA A 252 -9.77 17.70 -3.12
CA ALA A 252 -10.58 18.82 -3.58
C ALA A 252 -10.65 18.88 -5.11
N ALA A 253 -9.54 18.60 -5.81
CA ALA A 253 -9.51 18.51 -7.27
C ALA A 253 -10.46 17.42 -7.81
N ILE A 254 -10.48 16.25 -7.16
CA ILE A 254 -11.34 15.13 -7.56
C ILE A 254 -12.81 15.40 -7.25
N GLU A 255 -13.12 15.86 -6.03
CA GLU A 255 -14.51 16.09 -5.61
C GLU A 255 -15.15 17.29 -6.30
N GLY A 256 -14.38 18.37 -6.47
CA GLY A 256 -14.80 19.57 -7.18
C GLY A 256 -14.88 19.40 -8.70
N LYS A 257 -14.36 18.28 -9.26
CA LYS A 257 -14.17 18.07 -10.70
C LYS A 257 -13.47 19.25 -11.39
N ILE A 258 -12.55 19.86 -10.65
CA ILE A 258 -11.88 21.10 -11.05
C ILE A 258 -10.95 20.77 -12.20
N ARG A 259 -11.10 21.47 -13.33
CA ARG A 259 -10.28 21.23 -14.51
C ARG A 259 -8.87 21.78 -14.30
N GLU A 260 -8.00 21.42 -15.22
CA GLU A 260 -6.63 21.92 -15.23
C GLU A 260 -6.60 23.45 -15.36
N GLY A 261 -5.75 24.12 -14.57
CA GLY A 261 -5.61 25.59 -14.57
C GLY A 261 -6.69 26.37 -13.80
N GLU A 262 -7.75 25.70 -13.32
CA GLU A 262 -8.80 26.34 -12.52
C GLU A 262 -8.36 26.55 -11.06
N LYS A 263 -8.73 27.69 -10.47
CA LYS A 263 -8.38 28.02 -9.08
C LYS A 263 -9.13 27.12 -8.10
N MET A 264 -8.38 26.47 -7.21
CA MET A 264 -8.92 25.62 -6.15
C MET A 264 -9.61 26.46 -5.06
N PRO A 265 -10.90 26.24 -4.75
CA PRO A 265 -11.55 26.92 -3.63
C PRO A 265 -10.93 26.47 -2.29
N LYS A 266 -10.44 27.42 -1.48
CA LYS A 266 -9.81 27.13 -0.18
C LYS A 266 -10.75 26.35 0.77
N GLU A 267 -12.01 26.77 0.83
CA GLU A 267 -13.05 26.13 1.64
C GLU A 267 -13.25 24.64 1.28
N LEU A 268 -13.11 24.29 0.00
CA LEU A 268 -13.23 22.90 -0.44
C LEU A 268 -12.02 22.07 0.01
N VAL A 269 -10.81 22.64 -0.02
CA VAL A 269 -9.60 21.99 0.49
C VAL A 269 -9.72 21.72 1.98
N GLU A 270 -10.14 22.72 2.76
CA GLU A 270 -10.38 22.59 4.20
C GLU A 270 -11.44 21.55 4.51
N ALA A 271 -12.58 21.59 3.81
CA ALA A 271 -13.61 20.57 3.96
C ALA A 271 -13.12 19.16 3.58
N CYS A 272 -12.25 19.03 2.57
CA CYS A 272 -11.68 17.73 2.20
C CYS A 272 -10.71 17.21 3.25
N ALA A 273 -9.87 18.07 3.84
CA ALA A 273 -8.97 17.66 4.91
C ALA A 273 -9.71 17.04 6.09
N GLU A 274 -10.81 17.67 6.53
CA GLU A 274 -11.65 17.15 7.61
C GLU A 274 -12.33 15.83 7.22
N ARG A 275 -12.92 15.75 6.02
CA ARG A 275 -13.66 14.56 5.56
C ARG A 275 -12.77 13.33 5.33
N LEU A 276 -11.47 13.53 5.18
CA LEU A 276 -10.50 12.45 4.98
C LEU A 276 -10.03 11.81 6.29
N HIS A 277 -10.37 12.40 7.45
CA HIS A 277 -9.99 11.92 8.78
C HIS A 277 -8.47 11.68 8.90
N ILE A 278 -7.68 12.72 8.59
CA ILE A 278 -6.23 12.63 8.41
C ILE A 278 -5.41 12.76 9.70
N THR A 279 -6.03 13.20 10.80
CA THR A 279 -5.31 13.52 12.05
C THR A 279 -4.86 12.28 12.80
N ALA A 280 -3.94 12.45 13.75
CA ALA A 280 -3.43 11.35 14.57
C ALA A 280 -4.53 10.68 15.41
N GLU A 281 -5.44 11.47 15.99
CA GLU A 281 -6.56 10.93 16.78
C GLU A 281 -7.52 10.08 15.95
N GLU A 282 -7.84 10.55 14.75
CA GLU A 282 -8.73 9.84 13.84
C GLU A 282 -8.08 8.54 13.36
N ASN A 283 -6.80 8.59 12.95
CA ASN A 283 -6.07 7.40 12.56
C ASN A 283 -5.93 6.38 13.70
N LEU A 284 -5.80 6.83 14.95
CA LEU A 284 -5.82 5.95 16.12
C LEU A 284 -7.19 5.28 16.29
N LYS A 285 -8.28 6.05 16.18
CA LYS A 285 -9.67 5.53 16.24
C LYS A 285 -9.95 4.53 15.11
N LEU A 286 -9.43 4.78 13.92
CA LEU A 286 -9.54 3.90 12.75
C LEU A 286 -8.66 2.64 12.85
N GLY A 287 -7.72 2.59 13.80
CA GLY A 287 -6.78 1.48 13.99
C GLY A 287 -5.73 1.37 12.87
N THR A 288 -5.48 2.46 12.14
CA THR A 288 -4.42 2.53 11.12
C THR A 288 -3.05 2.80 11.75
N ILE A 289 -3.03 3.42 12.92
CA ILE A 289 -1.87 3.56 13.81
C ILE A 289 -2.15 2.91 15.17
N ASP A 290 -1.09 2.66 15.95
CA ASP A 290 -1.16 2.01 17.26
C ASP A 290 -1.06 3.01 18.43
N ARG A 291 -0.38 4.15 18.26
CA ARG A 291 -0.21 5.17 19.32
C ARG A 291 0.18 6.55 18.76
N ILE A 292 -0.13 7.58 19.54
CA ILE A 292 0.23 8.98 19.26
C ILE A 292 1.43 9.38 20.13
N ILE A 293 2.40 10.08 19.53
CA ILE A 293 3.49 10.77 20.22
C ILE A 293 3.12 12.25 20.28
N TYR A 294 2.89 12.76 21.49
CA TYR A 294 2.49 14.16 21.67
C TYR A 294 3.65 15.12 21.44
N GLU A 295 3.39 16.14 20.65
CA GLU A 295 4.28 17.26 20.37
C GLU A 295 3.96 18.44 21.32
N PRO A 296 4.88 19.40 21.49
CA PRO A 296 4.57 20.67 22.13
C PRO A 296 3.48 21.44 21.34
N PRO A 297 2.83 22.44 21.98
CA PRO A 297 1.83 23.27 21.32
C PRO A 297 2.34 23.86 20.01
N LEU A 298 1.49 23.81 18.98
CA LEU A 298 1.76 24.22 17.60
C LEU A 298 2.89 23.46 16.91
N GLY A 299 3.24 22.25 17.37
CA GLY A 299 4.20 21.35 16.73
C GLY A 299 5.66 21.61 17.15
N ALA A 300 6.46 20.54 17.14
CA ALA A 300 7.85 20.62 17.58
C ALA A 300 8.78 21.28 16.55
N LYS A 301 9.83 21.92 17.05
CA LYS A 301 10.91 22.59 16.32
C LYS A 301 12.25 21.91 16.62
N ARG A 302 13.30 22.31 15.90
CA ARG A 302 14.66 21.75 16.05
C ARG A 302 15.28 21.93 17.44
N ASP A 303 14.84 22.93 18.21
CA ASP A 303 15.35 23.26 19.54
C ASP A 303 14.48 22.71 20.69
N ASP A 304 13.45 21.92 20.38
CA ASP A 304 12.59 21.28 21.38
C ASP A 304 13.23 20.00 21.95
N PHE A 305 14.35 20.14 22.67
CA PHE A 305 15.08 19.02 23.28
C PHE A 305 14.22 18.16 24.22
N GLY A 306 13.20 18.75 24.86
CA GLY A 306 12.22 18.01 25.67
C GLY A 306 11.44 16.99 24.84
N PHE A 307 11.00 17.39 23.64
CA PHE A 307 10.29 16.52 22.70
C PHE A 307 11.18 15.39 22.18
N PHE A 308 12.43 15.66 21.82
CA PHE A 308 13.34 14.60 21.36
C PHE A 308 13.64 13.55 22.44
N ARG A 309 13.75 13.95 23.71
CA ARG A 309 13.85 13.00 24.83
C ARG A 309 12.61 12.12 24.95
N GLN A 310 11.42 12.70 24.78
CA GLN A 310 10.17 11.94 24.77
C GLN A 310 10.10 10.99 23.58
N LEU A 311 10.47 11.45 22.37
CA LEU A 311 10.53 10.62 21.16
C LEU A 311 11.47 9.42 21.34
N LYS A 312 12.65 9.62 21.92
CA LYS A 312 13.59 8.56 22.26
C LYS A 312 12.94 7.50 23.14
N SER A 313 12.28 7.93 24.22
CA SER A 313 11.57 7.04 25.14
C SER A 313 10.46 6.25 24.44
N GLU A 314 9.65 6.90 23.62
CA GLU A 314 8.53 6.27 22.91
C GLU A 314 8.99 5.25 21.86
N ILE A 315 10.09 5.53 21.14
CA ILE A 315 10.68 4.59 20.17
C ILE A 315 11.27 3.36 20.85
N ILE A 316 11.98 3.54 21.98
CA ILE A 316 12.50 2.42 22.78
C ILE A 316 11.33 1.58 23.29
N ARG A 317 10.30 2.21 23.89
CA ARG A 317 9.10 1.54 24.40
C ARG A 317 8.42 0.73 23.29
N ALA A 318 8.19 1.32 22.11
CA ALA A 318 7.56 0.61 21.00
C ALA A 318 8.37 -0.59 20.52
N THR A 319 9.69 -0.46 20.47
CA THR A 319 10.60 -1.57 20.10
C THR A 319 10.56 -2.68 21.14
N ASP A 320 10.64 -2.32 22.43
CA ASP A 320 10.53 -3.23 23.56
C ASP A 320 9.19 -3.99 23.55
N GLU A 321 8.07 -3.31 23.28
CA GLU A 321 6.74 -3.94 23.19
C GLU A 321 6.66 -4.96 22.06
N VAL A 322 7.18 -4.64 20.87
CA VAL A 322 7.20 -5.57 19.73
C VAL A 322 8.03 -6.80 20.07
N VAL A 323 9.22 -6.63 20.65
CA VAL A 323 10.11 -7.72 21.05
C VAL A 323 9.51 -8.54 22.19
N LEU A 324 8.95 -7.93 23.23
CA LEU A 324 8.37 -8.66 24.36
C LEU A 324 7.16 -9.49 23.97
N LYS A 325 6.31 -9.00 23.05
CA LYS A 325 5.19 -9.77 22.49
C LYS A 325 5.69 -11.08 21.86
N THR A 326 6.86 -11.05 21.23
CA THR A 326 7.47 -12.24 20.63
C THR A 326 8.16 -13.11 21.66
N LYS A 327 8.76 -12.61 22.74
CA LYS A 327 9.45 -13.44 23.75
C LYS A 327 8.48 -14.15 24.70
N SER A 328 7.63 -13.40 25.41
CA SER A 328 6.69 -13.94 26.41
C SER A 328 5.48 -13.02 26.61
N LEU A 329 4.27 -13.54 26.38
CA LEU A 329 3.03 -12.79 26.62
C LEU A 329 2.82 -12.39 28.09
N ARG A 330 3.35 -13.17 29.04
CA ARG A 330 3.29 -12.83 30.47
C ARG A 330 4.24 -11.68 30.80
N ALA A 331 5.46 -11.72 30.26
CA ALA A 331 6.44 -10.65 30.42
C ALA A 331 5.95 -9.35 29.77
N PHE A 332 5.35 -9.45 28.57
CA PHE A 332 4.71 -8.33 27.90
C PHE A 332 3.59 -7.70 28.75
N ARG A 333 2.65 -8.51 29.26
CA ARG A 333 1.57 -8.01 30.12
C ARG A 333 2.08 -7.38 31.41
N ALA A 334 3.10 -7.96 32.02
CA ALA A 334 3.73 -7.39 33.22
C ALA A 334 4.40 -6.04 32.91
N TYR A 335 5.13 -5.97 31.80
CA TYR A 335 5.74 -4.72 31.30
C TYR A 335 4.69 -3.65 31.03
N GLU A 336 3.61 -3.99 30.32
CA GLU A 336 2.50 -3.06 30.04
C GLU A 336 1.86 -2.52 31.33
N LEU A 337 1.66 -3.37 32.35
CA LEU A 337 1.14 -2.96 33.65
C LEU A 337 2.10 -2.03 34.40
N THR A 338 3.41 -2.30 34.33
CA THR A 338 4.44 -1.41 34.90
C THR A 338 4.45 -0.06 34.18
N MET A 339 4.36 -0.05 32.86
CA MET A 339 4.33 1.17 32.06
C MET A 339 3.06 1.99 32.30
N LYS A 340 1.87 1.38 32.39
CA LYS A 340 0.65 2.11 32.75
C LYS A 340 0.75 2.80 34.11
N LYS A 341 1.41 2.18 35.09
CA LYS A 341 1.68 2.80 36.41
C LYS A 341 2.73 3.91 36.35
N ALA A 342 3.65 3.85 35.40
CA ALA A 342 4.65 4.89 35.14
C ALA A 342 4.08 6.05 34.30
N GLU A 343 3.10 5.81 33.43
CA GLU A 343 2.35 6.85 32.72
C GLU A 343 1.58 7.77 33.69
N GLU A 344 1.16 7.26 34.85
CA GLU A 344 0.57 8.06 35.95
C GLU A 344 1.62 8.87 36.73
N ASN A 345 2.90 8.44 36.73
CA ASN A 345 4.02 9.10 37.40
C ASN A 345 5.09 9.47 36.37
N VAL A 346 4.85 10.54 35.62
CA VAL A 346 5.75 11.10 34.61
C VAL A 346 7.17 11.16 35.18
N VAL A 347 8.12 10.35 34.66
CA VAL A 347 9.61 10.48 34.70
C VAL A 347 10.39 9.16 34.91
N GLU A 348 9.80 8.00 35.24
CA GLU A 348 10.63 6.78 35.43
C GLU A 348 10.86 5.96 34.14
N GLU A 349 12.09 6.01 33.60
CA GLU A 349 12.57 5.15 32.50
C GLU A 349 12.52 3.65 32.90
N PRO A 350 12.08 2.74 31.99
CA PRO A 350 11.92 1.33 32.31
C PRO A 350 13.22 0.68 32.81
N HIS A 351 13.19 0.14 34.04
CA HIS A 351 14.34 -0.46 34.74
C HIS A 351 14.78 -1.86 34.25
N ILE A 352 14.41 -2.27 33.03
CA ILE A 352 14.67 -3.63 32.52
C ILE A 352 15.41 -3.57 31.19
N VAL A 353 16.57 -4.23 31.11
CA VAL A 353 17.31 -4.41 29.86
C VAL A 353 16.63 -5.53 29.05
N ILE A 354 16.00 -5.16 27.94
CA ILE A 354 15.43 -6.09 26.95
C ILE A 354 16.38 -6.19 25.76
N SER A 355 17.02 -7.33 25.56
CA SER A 355 17.76 -7.58 24.30
C SER A 355 16.75 -7.64 23.15
N TRP A 356 17.08 -6.97 22.04
CA TRP A 356 16.26 -6.94 20.83
C TRP A 356 16.55 -8.08 19.87
N ASP A 357 17.50 -8.95 20.22
CA ASP A 357 17.81 -10.15 19.46
C ASP A 357 16.64 -11.13 19.51
N LEU A 358 16.30 -11.71 18.36
CA LEU A 358 15.23 -12.68 18.23
C LEU A 358 15.78 -14.03 17.76
N ASN A 359 15.39 -15.11 18.42
CA ASN A 359 15.61 -16.47 17.91
C ASN A 359 14.58 -16.84 16.82
N ASP A 360 14.79 -17.97 16.13
CA ASP A 360 13.93 -18.40 15.02
C ASP A 360 12.44 -18.55 15.39
N ASP A 361 12.13 -18.98 16.60
CA ASP A 361 10.74 -19.13 17.04
C ASP A 361 10.10 -17.79 17.43
N GLU A 362 10.88 -16.86 17.96
CA GLU A 362 10.47 -15.46 18.15
C GLU A 362 10.24 -14.76 16.83
N ILE A 363 11.08 -14.98 15.82
CA ILE A 363 10.90 -14.48 14.46
C ILE A 363 9.60 -15.03 13.84
N LYS A 364 9.33 -16.33 13.97
CA LYS A 364 8.05 -16.91 13.50
C LYS A 364 6.84 -16.26 14.18
N ARG A 365 6.94 -15.97 15.48
CA ARG A 365 5.90 -15.25 16.24
C ARG A 365 5.74 -13.82 15.75
N LEU A 366 6.84 -13.09 15.53
CA LEU A 366 6.85 -11.73 14.96
C LEU A 366 6.09 -11.70 13.63
N LEU A 367 6.47 -12.56 12.68
CA LEU A 367 5.85 -12.64 11.36
C LEU A 367 4.36 -13.00 11.44
N SER A 368 3.99 -13.87 12.38
CA SER A 368 2.58 -14.24 12.64
C SER A 368 1.77 -13.06 13.18
N TYR A 369 2.31 -12.31 14.13
CA TYR A 369 1.66 -11.12 14.67
C TYR A 369 1.53 -10.01 13.63
N ARG A 370 2.58 -9.77 12.83
CA ARG A 370 2.53 -8.81 11.72
C ARG A 370 1.45 -9.17 10.73
N SER A 371 1.42 -10.43 10.28
CA SER A 371 0.35 -10.91 9.40
C SER A 371 -1.02 -10.65 10.04
N LYS A 372 -1.24 -11.12 11.27
CA LYS A 372 -2.52 -10.95 11.96
C LYS A 372 -2.94 -9.49 12.08
N LYS A 373 -2.01 -8.57 12.39
CA LYS A 373 -2.24 -7.13 12.47
C LYS A 373 -2.84 -6.60 11.17
N TYR A 374 -2.13 -6.74 10.05
CA TYR A 374 -2.59 -6.21 8.76
C TYR A 374 -3.83 -6.93 8.22
N ARG A 375 -4.01 -8.21 8.54
CA ARG A 375 -5.23 -8.96 8.16
C ARG A 375 -6.48 -8.45 8.87
N LEU A 376 -6.35 -7.93 10.09
CA LEU A 376 -7.46 -7.39 10.89
C LEU A 376 -7.74 -5.91 10.62
N MET A 377 -6.80 -5.17 10.01
CA MET A 377 -7.01 -3.77 9.63
C MET A 377 -8.21 -3.63 8.69
N SER A 378 -9.00 -2.58 8.93
CA SER A 378 -10.18 -2.19 8.15
C SER A 378 -11.30 -3.24 8.05
N CYS A 379 -11.31 -4.28 8.89
CA CYS A 379 -12.39 -5.26 8.90
C CYS A 379 -13.75 -4.68 9.31
N GLN A 380 -13.76 -3.53 9.98
CA GLN A 380 -14.97 -2.78 10.36
C GLN A 380 -15.46 -1.83 9.25
N ALA A 381 -14.67 -1.65 8.18
CA ALA A 381 -14.91 -0.64 7.16
C ALA A 381 -15.77 -1.13 5.97
N TYR A 382 -16.11 -2.42 5.96
CA TYR A 382 -17.02 -3.03 4.99
C TYR A 382 -18.13 -3.77 5.73
N SER A 383 -19.27 -3.98 5.08
CA SER A 383 -20.35 -4.81 5.62
C SER A 383 -20.39 -6.16 4.94
N GLU A 384 -20.91 -7.18 5.62
CA GLU A 384 -21.11 -8.50 5.05
C GLU A 384 -22.55 -8.96 5.28
N GLU A 385 -23.34 -9.02 4.21
CA GLU A 385 -24.66 -9.61 4.24
C GLU A 385 -24.53 -11.13 4.31
N SER A 386 -24.56 -11.67 5.53
CA SER A 386 -24.58 -13.10 5.76
C SER A 386 -25.41 -13.44 6.99
N SER A 387 -26.32 -14.40 6.86
CA SER A 387 -27.04 -14.94 8.01
C SER A 387 -26.07 -15.69 8.93
N ALA A 388 -26.33 -15.72 10.24
CA ALA A 388 -25.49 -16.43 11.21
C ALA A 388 -25.26 -17.91 10.81
N CYS A 389 -26.30 -18.55 10.25
CA CYS A 389 -26.23 -19.90 9.68
C CYS A 389 -25.26 -19.99 8.49
N ALA A 390 -25.28 -19.03 7.57
CA ALA A 390 -24.38 -18.99 6.42
C ALA A 390 -22.90 -18.80 6.83
N VAL A 391 -22.64 -17.99 7.88
CA VAL A 391 -21.29 -17.81 8.46
C VAL A 391 -20.81 -19.13 9.09
N PHE A 392 -21.64 -19.78 9.89
CA PHE A 392 -21.33 -21.07 10.50
C PHE A 392 -21.04 -22.15 9.44
N TYR A 393 -21.93 -22.29 8.45
CA TYR A 393 -21.76 -23.24 7.35
C TYR A 393 -20.48 -22.99 6.56
N ARG A 394 -20.13 -21.72 6.30
CA ARG A 394 -18.87 -21.36 5.64
C ARG A 394 -17.65 -21.75 6.47
N LYS A 395 -17.68 -21.50 7.78
CA LYS A 395 -16.59 -21.88 8.71
C LYS A 395 -16.43 -23.39 8.77
N ALA A 396 -17.53 -24.14 8.92
CA ALA A 396 -17.53 -25.60 8.88
C ALA A 396 -16.96 -26.13 7.56
N ARG A 397 -17.43 -25.60 6.42
CA ARG A 397 -16.94 -25.97 5.09
C ARG A 397 -15.47 -25.63 4.89
N LYS A 398 -14.97 -24.52 5.43
CA LYS A 398 -13.53 -24.16 5.41
C LYS A 398 -12.71 -25.14 6.22
N SER A 399 -13.18 -25.56 7.41
CA SER A 399 -12.51 -26.58 8.23
C SER A 399 -12.47 -27.94 7.54
N VAL A 400 -13.60 -28.39 6.98
CA VAL A 400 -13.67 -29.64 6.20
C VAL A 400 -12.79 -29.57 4.96
N ALA A 401 -12.81 -28.46 4.22
CA ALA A 401 -11.92 -28.26 3.07
C ALA A 401 -10.44 -28.27 3.49
N LYS A 402 -10.08 -27.66 4.62
CA LYS A 402 -8.71 -27.69 5.14
C LYS A 402 -8.27 -29.11 5.47
N LEU A 403 -9.12 -29.89 6.12
CA LEU A 403 -8.85 -31.31 6.40
C LEU A 403 -8.73 -32.11 5.10
N TYR A 404 -9.65 -31.94 4.17
CA TYR A 404 -9.65 -32.60 2.87
C TYR A 404 -8.39 -32.29 2.06
N TYR A 405 -8.04 -31.02 1.90
CA TYR A 405 -6.87 -30.61 1.11
C TYR A 405 -5.56 -30.91 1.82
N SER A 406 -5.50 -30.84 3.16
CA SER A 406 -4.32 -31.28 3.90
C SER A 406 -4.13 -32.79 3.77
N PHE A 407 -5.19 -33.59 3.90
CA PHE A 407 -5.10 -35.04 3.67
C PHE A 407 -4.68 -35.35 2.21
N ARG A 408 -5.38 -34.76 1.24
CA ARG A 408 -5.16 -34.98 -0.20
C ARG A 408 -3.76 -34.56 -0.63
N TYR A 409 -3.17 -33.52 -0.05
CA TYR A 409 -1.94 -32.95 -0.58
C TYR A 409 -0.74 -32.95 0.37
N ASP A 410 -0.90 -33.08 1.69
CA ASP A 410 0.23 -33.24 2.61
C ASP A 410 0.56 -34.73 2.79
N LEU A 411 -0.43 -35.58 3.04
CA LEU A 411 -0.21 -37.01 3.25
C LEU A 411 0.19 -37.71 1.95
N LEU A 412 -0.58 -37.51 0.87
CA LEU A 412 -0.32 -38.16 -0.42
C LEU A 412 0.94 -37.60 -1.11
N LYS A 413 1.25 -36.30 -0.99
CA LYS A 413 2.44 -35.72 -1.64
C LYS A 413 3.74 -36.10 -0.93
N THR A 414 3.73 -36.28 0.39
CA THR A 414 4.90 -36.75 1.12
C THR A 414 5.26 -38.17 0.67
N GLN A 415 4.25 -39.04 0.53
CA GLN A 415 4.44 -40.36 -0.06
C GLN A 415 4.82 -40.30 -1.54
N HIS A 416 4.21 -39.41 -2.34
CA HIS A 416 4.54 -39.27 -3.76
C HIS A 416 5.95 -38.72 -4.00
N LYS A 417 6.43 -37.74 -3.21
CA LYS A 417 7.81 -37.23 -3.29
C LYS A 417 8.82 -38.26 -2.83
N GLN A 418 8.51 -39.03 -1.77
CA GLN A 418 9.36 -40.15 -1.36
C GLN A 418 9.43 -41.22 -2.45
N VAL A 419 8.29 -41.61 -3.02
CA VAL A 419 8.23 -42.59 -4.12
C VAL A 419 8.93 -42.08 -5.38
N LYS A 420 8.74 -40.82 -5.77
CA LYS A 420 9.37 -40.23 -6.97
C LYS A 420 10.87 -40.00 -6.78
N LYS A 421 11.30 -39.61 -5.58
CA LYS A 421 12.72 -39.49 -5.23
C LYS A 421 13.39 -40.86 -5.22
N VAL A 422 12.77 -41.87 -4.60
CA VAL A 422 13.21 -43.26 -4.69
C VAL A 422 13.26 -43.73 -6.15
N LEU A 423 12.25 -43.43 -6.97
CA LEU A 423 12.25 -43.79 -8.40
C LEU A 423 13.35 -43.06 -9.20
N GLN A 424 13.63 -41.79 -8.91
CA GLN A 424 14.68 -41.02 -9.60
C GLN A 424 16.08 -41.46 -9.16
N ASP A 425 16.29 -41.64 -7.85
CA ASP A 425 17.54 -42.16 -7.28
C ASP A 425 17.81 -43.58 -7.80
N VAL A 426 16.77 -44.42 -7.95
CA VAL A 426 16.86 -45.79 -8.51
C VAL A 426 16.93 -45.82 -10.04
N SER A 427 16.51 -44.76 -10.74
CA SER A 427 16.69 -44.66 -12.20
C SER A 427 18.11 -44.26 -12.59
N GLY A 428 18.86 -43.63 -11.67
CA GLY A 428 20.27 -43.31 -11.84
C GLY A 428 21.22 -44.48 -11.54
N GLU A 429 20.77 -45.47 -10.74
CA GLU A 429 21.56 -46.64 -10.35
C GLU A 429 20.82 -47.96 -10.69
N GLY A 430 21.23 -48.59 -11.80
CA GLY A 430 21.05 -50.02 -12.15
C GLY A 430 19.92 -50.88 -11.57
N SER A 431 18.94 -51.18 -12.43
CA SER A 431 18.32 -52.49 -12.76
C SER A 431 17.58 -53.40 -11.73
N VAL A 432 16.29 -53.63 -12.08
CA VAL A 432 15.56 -54.92 -12.23
C VAL A 432 14.91 -55.61 -11.01
N LEU A 433 15.34 -55.44 -9.78
CA LEU A 433 14.59 -55.98 -8.62
C LEU A 433 13.84 -54.85 -7.95
N LEU A 434 12.53 -54.63 -8.22
CA LEU A 434 11.59 -53.91 -7.33
C LEU A 434 10.16 -53.67 -7.91
N LYS A 435 9.72 -54.42 -8.94
CA LYS A 435 8.32 -54.38 -9.41
C LYS A 435 7.32 -54.94 -8.38
N GLN A 436 7.79 -55.74 -7.41
CA GLN A 436 6.94 -56.34 -6.38
C GLN A 436 6.67 -55.43 -5.17
N VAL A 437 7.54 -54.46 -4.86
CA VAL A 437 7.39 -53.61 -3.66
C VAL A 437 6.63 -52.31 -3.96
N SER A 438 6.69 -51.82 -5.19
CA SER A 438 5.97 -50.60 -5.62
C SER A 438 4.53 -50.86 -6.10
N SER A 439 4.24 -52.09 -6.53
CA SER A 439 2.92 -52.55 -6.99
C SER A 439 1.77 -52.31 -5.99
N PRO A 440 1.83 -52.77 -4.73
CA PRO A 440 0.70 -52.65 -3.80
C PRO A 440 0.38 -51.19 -3.43
N ILE A 441 1.40 -50.32 -3.43
CA ILE A 441 1.25 -48.90 -3.12
C ILE A 441 0.64 -48.14 -4.32
N SER A 442 1.06 -48.48 -5.54
CA SER A 442 0.47 -47.91 -6.76
C SER A 442 -0.99 -48.34 -6.96
N ALA A 443 -1.33 -49.59 -6.65
CA ALA A 443 -2.69 -50.12 -6.76
C ALA A 443 -3.63 -49.51 -5.71
N ALA A 444 -3.15 -49.31 -4.48
CA ALA A 444 -3.90 -48.59 -3.43
C ALA A 444 -4.12 -47.12 -3.80
N TYR A 445 -3.13 -46.49 -4.45
CA TYR A 445 -3.26 -45.13 -4.99
C TYR A 445 -4.30 -45.06 -6.12
N ASP A 446 -4.27 -45.96 -7.10
CA ASP A 446 -5.24 -45.99 -8.20
C ASP A 446 -6.68 -46.28 -7.74
N PHE A 447 -6.82 -47.03 -6.64
CA PHE A 447 -8.11 -47.27 -6.00
C PHE A 447 -8.68 -46.01 -5.31
N ILE A 448 -7.82 -45.19 -4.69
CA ILE A 448 -8.21 -43.95 -3.99
C ILE A 448 -8.31 -42.74 -4.95
N ALA A 449 -7.53 -42.72 -6.03
CA ALA A 449 -7.47 -41.62 -7.00
C ALA A 449 -8.57 -41.66 -8.07
N ARG A 450 -9.34 -42.75 -8.17
CA ARG A 450 -10.47 -42.87 -9.09
C ARG A 450 -11.60 -41.89 -8.72
N LYS A 451 -11.71 -40.80 -9.48
CA LYS A 451 -12.99 -40.07 -9.64
C LYS A 451 -14.03 -41.05 -10.22
N PRO A 452 -15.26 -41.14 -9.70
CA PRO A 452 -16.37 -41.68 -10.48
C PRO A 452 -16.56 -40.74 -11.69
N GLY A 453 -16.23 -41.21 -12.90
CA GLY A 453 -16.62 -40.55 -14.16
C GLY A 453 -15.61 -39.64 -14.88
N ALA A 454 -14.29 -39.70 -14.62
CA ALA A 454 -13.32 -38.93 -15.41
C ALA A 454 -12.65 -39.78 -16.51
N ARG A 455 -12.89 -39.44 -17.79
CA ARG A 455 -12.09 -39.95 -18.92
C ARG A 455 -10.63 -39.49 -18.79
N PRO A 456 -9.64 -40.32 -19.14
CA PRO A 456 -8.23 -39.98 -18.99
C PRO A 456 -7.83 -38.86 -19.95
N SER A 457 -7.36 -37.73 -19.42
CA SER A 457 -6.69 -36.69 -20.20
C SER A 457 -5.31 -37.19 -20.60
N LYS A 458 -5.12 -37.49 -21.88
CA LYS A 458 -3.77 -37.66 -22.45
C LYS A 458 -3.04 -36.32 -22.34
N LEU A 459 -1.80 -36.35 -21.86
CA LEU A 459 -0.85 -35.24 -22.01
C LEU A 459 -0.77 -34.89 -23.52
N PRO A 460 -0.96 -33.62 -23.94
CA PRO A 460 -0.71 -33.28 -25.33
C PRO A 460 0.80 -33.35 -25.56
N VAL A 461 1.17 -34.21 -26.51
CA VAL A 461 2.44 -34.12 -27.22
C VAL A 461 2.50 -32.73 -27.84
N ILE A 462 3.60 -32.00 -27.64
CA ILE A 462 3.88 -30.76 -28.37
C ILE A 462 4.12 -31.16 -29.83
N GLY A 463 3.05 -31.22 -30.61
CA GLY A 463 3.11 -31.27 -32.06
C GLY A 463 3.24 -29.85 -32.58
N SER A 464 4.30 -29.60 -33.34
CA SER A 464 4.39 -28.47 -34.25
C SER A 464 3.31 -28.62 -35.32
N GLY A 465 2.14 -28.01 -35.09
CA GLY A 465 1.04 -27.96 -36.03
C GLY A 465 0.06 -26.88 -35.57
N GLY A 466 -0.24 -25.93 -36.46
CA GLY A 466 -1.28 -24.92 -36.23
C GLY A 466 -2.60 -25.62 -35.90
N GLY A 467 -3.14 -25.34 -34.73
CA GLY A 467 -4.43 -25.82 -34.27
C GLY A 467 -5.17 -24.64 -33.67
N GLU A 468 -6.22 -24.22 -34.37
CA GLU A 468 -7.12 -23.13 -34.00
C GLU A 468 -7.81 -23.43 -32.66
N ASP A 469 -7.70 -22.47 -31.75
CA ASP A 469 -8.73 -22.20 -30.74
C ASP A 469 -8.87 -20.67 -30.64
N PRO A 470 -9.22 -19.98 -31.74
CA PRO A 470 -9.69 -18.60 -31.65
C PRO A 470 -10.91 -18.61 -30.72
N ILE A 471 -11.05 -17.58 -29.90
CA ILE A 471 -12.30 -17.40 -29.16
C ILE A 471 -13.42 -17.35 -30.21
N GLU A 472 -14.26 -18.38 -30.29
CA GLU A 472 -15.43 -18.37 -31.16
C GLU A 472 -16.45 -17.39 -30.58
N PHE A 473 -16.58 -16.22 -31.20
CA PHE A 473 -17.40 -15.11 -30.70
C PHE A 473 -18.91 -15.26 -30.99
N GLY A 474 -19.33 -16.37 -31.61
CA GLY A 474 -20.66 -16.54 -32.18
C GLY A 474 -21.79 -16.93 -31.21
N ASP A 475 -21.56 -17.80 -30.22
CA ASP A 475 -22.69 -18.54 -29.60
C ASP A 475 -22.90 -18.36 -28.09
N VAL A 476 -21.97 -17.72 -27.35
CA VAL A 476 -21.99 -17.73 -25.87
C VAL A 476 -22.54 -16.43 -25.26
N TYR A 477 -22.15 -15.28 -25.80
CA TYR A 477 -22.56 -13.97 -25.31
C TYR A 477 -22.13 -12.87 -26.30
N THR A 478 -23.07 -12.16 -26.90
CA THR A 478 -22.77 -10.98 -27.73
C THR A 478 -22.85 -9.71 -26.88
N SER A 479 -21.86 -8.83 -27.00
CA SER A 479 -21.89 -7.54 -26.27
C SER A 479 -23.12 -6.74 -26.68
N PRO A 480 -23.84 -6.08 -25.74
CA PRO A 480 -24.95 -5.21 -26.08
C PRO A 480 -24.56 -4.08 -27.04
N LEU A 481 -23.29 -3.66 -27.02
CA LEU A 481 -22.73 -2.66 -27.93
C LEU A 481 -22.82 -3.10 -29.39
N ALA A 482 -22.75 -4.40 -29.68
CA ALA A 482 -22.87 -4.94 -31.03
C ALA A 482 -24.26 -4.72 -31.65
N ASN A 483 -25.28 -4.37 -30.85
CA ASN A 483 -26.61 -4.06 -31.36
C ASN A 483 -26.75 -2.61 -31.85
N GLU A 484 -25.73 -1.77 -31.65
CA GLU A 484 -25.72 -0.38 -32.11
C GLU A 484 -25.26 -0.33 -33.58
N ASP A 485 -26.18 -0.04 -34.50
CA ASP A 485 -25.86 0.15 -35.92
C ASP A 485 -25.22 1.53 -36.15
N ARG A 486 -23.89 1.58 -35.98
CA ARG A 486 -23.08 2.78 -36.24
C ARG A 486 -21.64 2.40 -36.57
N THR A 487 -20.89 3.36 -37.09
CA THR A 487 -19.43 3.24 -37.24
C THR A 487 -18.69 3.95 -36.11
N VAL A 488 -17.48 3.49 -35.80
CA VAL A 488 -16.56 4.14 -34.88
C VAL A 488 -15.18 4.25 -35.52
N THR A 489 -14.58 5.44 -35.42
CA THR A 489 -13.21 5.66 -35.88
C THR A 489 -12.21 5.15 -34.85
N CYS A 490 -11.20 4.41 -35.31
CA CYS A 490 -10.14 3.93 -34.43
C CYS A 490 -9.31 5.11 -33.88
N PRO A 491 -8.95 5.13 -32.57
CA PRO A 491 -8.05 6.15 -32.01
C PRO A 491 -6.67 6.23 -32.70
N ASN A 492 -6.27 5.17 -33.40
CA ASN A 492 -5.03 5.12 -34.15
C ASN A 492 -5.21 5.38 -35.66
N ALA A 493 -6.40 5.80 -36.12
CA ALA A 493 -6.69 5.99 -37.54
C ALA A 493 -5.72 6.96 -38.22
N GLU A 494 -5.45 8.11 -37.59
CA GLU A 494 -4.50 9.10 -38.13
C GLU A 494 -3.07 8.57 -38.25
N LYS A 495 -2.65 7.71 -37.32
CA LYS A 495 -1.27 7.19 -37.26
C LYS A 495 -1.05 5.92 -38.09
N GLN A 496 -2.09 5.09 -38.23
CA GLN A 496 -1.99 3.73 -38.79
C GLN A 496 -2.91 3.52 -40.00
N GLY A 497 -3.58 4.57 -40.48
CA GLY A 497 -4.48 4.51 -41.64
C GLY A 497 -5.67 3.57 -41.43
N CYS A 498 -6.16 3.42 -40.20
CA CYS A 498 -7.30 2.55 -39.91
C CYS A 498 -8.57 3.08 -40.58
N LYS A 499 -9.34 2.15 -41.17
CA LYS A 499 -10.71 2.43 -41.63
C LYS A 499 -11.66 2.59 -40.44
N ASP A 500 -12.80 3.22 -40.70
CA ASP A 500 -13.93 3.20 -39.77
C ASP A 500 -14.43 1.77 -39.57
N LEU A 501 -14.72 1.42 -38.33
CA LEU A 501 -15.10 0.08 -37.90
C LEU A 501 -16.61 0.05 -37.69
N TRP A 502 -17.30 -0.93 -38.27
CA TRP A 502 -18.72 -1.14 -37.99
C TRP A 502 -18.87 -1.78 -36.62
N VAL A 503 -19.66 -1.16 -35.74
CA VAL A 503 -19.78 -1.53 -34.32
C VAL A 503 -20.32 -2.95 -34.10
N PRO A 504 -21.30 -3.44 -34.88
CA PRO A 504 -21.75 -4.84 -34.80
C PRO A 504 -20.61 -5.84 -35.01
N ASP A 505 -19.81 -5.69 -36.07
CA ASP A 505 -18.67 -6.58 -36.33
C ASP A 505 -17.58 -6.43 -35.26
N LEU A 506 -17.25 -5.18 -34.89
CA LEU A 506 -16.19 -4.88 -33.93
C LEU A 506 -16.42 -5.61 -32.60
N TYR A 507 -17.64 -5.56 -32.06
CA TYR A 507 -17.97 -6.15 -30.76
C TYR A 507 -18.58 -7.55 -30.85
N GLY A 508 -19.14 -7.93 -32.00
CA GLY A 508 -19.75 -9.23 -32.26
C GLY A 508 -18.74 -10.27 -32.74
N GLU A 509 -17.86 -9.93 -33.68
CA GLU A 509 -16.96 -10.88 -34.32
C GLU A 509 -15.50 -10.70 -33.91
N PHE A 510 -15.05 -9.48 -33.63
CA PHE A 510 -13.64 -9.20 -33.38
C PHE A 510 -13.28 -9.02 -31.90
N GLY A 511 -14.23 -9.20 -30.98
CA GLY A 511 -13.99 -9.08 -29.53
C GLY A 511 -13.50 -7.70 -29.10
N GLY A 512 -13.96 -6.65 -29.79
CA GLY A 512 -13.56 -5.26 -29.59
C GLY A 512 -12.14 -4.98 -30.04
N VAL A 513 -11.58 -5.72 -30.99
CA VAL A 513 -10.22 -5.53 -31.50
C VAL A 513 -10.26 -4.97 -32.92
N CYS A 514 -9.60 -3.84 -33.15
CA CYS A 514 -9.43 -3.30 -34.50
C CYS A 514 -8.61 -4.26 -35.35
N GLU A 515 -9.16 -4.70 -36.49
CA GLU A 515 -8.48 -5.63 -37.39
C GLU A 515 -7.20 -5.07 -37.99
N ASN A 516 -7.15 -3.75 -38.23
CA ASN A 516 -6.00 -3.11 -38.88
C ASN A 516 -4.81 -2.91 -37.94
N CYS A 517 -5.00 -2.21 -36.80
CA CYS A 517 -3.90 -1.88 -35.89
C CYS A 517 -3.86 -2.73 -34.60
N GLY A 518 -4.86 -3.58 -34.37
CA GLY A 518 -4.99 -4.37 -33.15
C GLY A 518 -5.26 -3.53 -31.89
N HIS A 519 -5.87 -2.34 -32.02
CA HIS A 519 -6.33 -1.57 -30.86
C HIS A 519 -7.51 -2.27 -30.18
N HIS A 520 -7.45 -2.42 -28.86
CA HIS A 520 -8.47 -3.06 -28.04
C HIS A 520 -9.38 -2.00 -27.48
N PHE A 521 -10.61 -1.95 -27.98
CA PHE A 521 -11.68 -1.14 -27.41
C PHE A 521 -12.13 -1.75 -26.08
N PRO A 522 -12.52 -0.92 -25.10
CA PRO A 522 -13.10 -1.40 -23.86
C PRO A 522 -14.38 -2.20 -24.12
N LEU A 523 -14.53 -3.31 -23.40
CA LEU A 523 -15.76 -4.11 -23.34
C LEU A 523 -16.29 -4.13 -21.90
N GLU A 524 -17.56 -4.48 -21.74
CA GLU A 524 -18.16 -4.71 -20.44
C GLU A 524 -17.58 -5.96 -19.76
N TYR A 525 -17.48 -5.95 -18.43
CA TYR A 525 -16.83 -7.02 -17.69
C TYR A 525 -17.50 -8.41 -17.89
N GLN A 526 -18.80 -8.44 -18.21
CA GLN A 526 -19.59 -9.64 -18.49
C GLN A 526 -19.04 -10.40 -19.70
N TRP A 527 -18.61 -9.67 -20.73
CA TRP A 527 -18.00 -10.25 -21.92
C TRP A 527 -16.79 -11.11 -21.54
N TYR A 528 -15.93 -10.60 -20.65
CA TYR A 528 -14.74 -11.32 -20.21
C TYR A 528 -15.08 -12.55 -19.36
N LEU A 529 -16.10 -12.46 -18.50
CA LEU A 529 -16.56 -13.61 -17.73
C LEU A 529 -17.04 -14.75 -18.64
N LYS A 530 -17.64 -14.43 -19.79
CA LYS A 530 -18.18 -15.42 -20.73
C LYS A 530 -17.15 -15.98 -21.70
N HIS A 531 -16.13 -15.20 -22.09
CA HIS A 531 -15.17 -15.61 -23.10
C HIS A 531 -13.81 -16.05 -22.54
N LEU A 532 -13.35 -15.51 -21.41
CA LEU A 532 -12.00 -15.82 -20.91
C LEU A 532 -11.89 -17.17 -20.19
N PHE A 533 -13.01 -17.73 -19.73
CA PHE A 533 -13.07 -18.93 -18.90
C PHE A 533 -13.89 -20.03 -19.56
N ASP A 534 -13.65 -21.28 -19.18
CA ASP A 534 -14.38 -22.42 -19.73
C ASP A 534 -15.88 -22.31 -19.39
N PRO A 535 -16.79 -22.73 -20.30
CA PRO A 535 -18.22 -22.72 -20.07
C PRO A 535 -18.60 -23.44 -18.76
N ASP A 536 -19.57 -22.89 -18.02
CA ASP A 536 -20.09 -23.41 -16.74
C ASP A 536 -19.07 -23.62 -15.61
N SER A 537 -17.86 -23.07 -15.75
CA SER A 537 -16.80 -23.21 -14.74
C SER A 537 -16.86 -22.18 -13.61
N ILE A 538 -17.48 -21.02 -13.85
CA ILE A 538 -17.47 -19.89 -12.92
C ILE A 538 -18.36 -20.17 -11.70
N ARG A 539 -17.75 -20.09 -10.51
CA ARG A 539 -18.44 -20.15 -9.22
C ARG A 539 -18.01 -18.98 -8.33
N GLU A 540 -18.83 -17.94 -8.30
CA GLU A 540 -18.60 -16.75 -7.49
C GLU A 540 -18.61 -17.07 -5.99
N PHE A 541 -17.74 -16.40 -5.23
CA PHE A 541 -17.71 -16.43 -3.78
C PHE A 541 -17.46 -15.02 -3.22
N ASN A 542 -17.78 -14.80 -1.94
CA ASN A 542 -17.74 -13.50 -1.26
C ASN A 542 -18.69 -12.42 -1.82
N ALA A 543 -19.69 -12.77 -2.64
CA ALA A 543 -20.65 -11.80 -3.19
C ALA A 543 -21.32 -10.91 -2.13
N GLY A 544 -21.51 -11.42 -0.91
CA GLY A 544 -22.12 -10.70 0.22
C GLY A 544 -21.24 -9.66 0.91
N VAL A 545 -19.95 -9.51 0.56
CA VAL A 545 -19.11 -8.42 1.09
C VAL A 545 -19.39 -7.14 0.29
N CYS A 546 -19.78 -6.08 1.00
CA CYS A 546 -20.28 -4.84 0.42
C CYS A 546 -19.35 -3.66 0.75
N ALA A 547 -19.12 -2.80 -0.24
CA ALA A 547 -18.47 -1.50 -0.02
C ALA A 547 -19.32 -0.62 0.89
N GLY A 548 -18.69 0.10 1.81
CA GLY A 548 -19.36 0.94 2.80
C GLY A 548 -18.84 2.38 2.80
N ASN A 549 -19.40 3.20 3.68
CA ASN A 549 -19.00 4.58 3.93
C ASN A 549 -18.46 4.76 5.37
N PRO A 550 -17.29 4.20 5.70
CA PRO A 550 -16.79 4.14 7.08
C PRO A 550 -16.45 5.50 7.69
N LEU A 551 -16.16 6.50 6.85
CA LEU A 551 -15.85 7.87 7.28
C LEU A 551 -17.09 8.79 7.30
N ALA A 552 -18.28 8.25 7.07
CA ALA A 552 -19.50 9.03 6.86
C ALA A 552 -19.32 10.16 5.82
N TYR A 553 -18.51 9.90 4.78
CA TYR A 553 -18.15 10.88 3.76
C TYR A 553 -19.42 11.43 3.09
N PRO A 554 -19.66 12.75 3.10
CA PRO A 554 -20.91 13.34 2.64
C PRO A 554 -21.25 12.97 1.19
N GLY A 555 -22.48 12.53 0.97
CA GLY A 555 -22.98 12.14 -0.36
C GLY A 555 -22.41 10.83 -0.91
N PHE A 556 -21.44 10.19 -0.24
CA PHE A 556 -20.82 8.98 -0.75
C PHE A 556 -21.76 7.78 -0.73
N GLU A 557 -22.63 7.67 0.27
CA GLU A 557 -23.64 6.61 0.36
C GLU A 557 -24.54 6.58 -0.88
N LYS A 558 -25.01 7.76 -1.34
CA LYS A 558 -25.80 7.87 -2.58
C LYS A 558 -24.99 7.42 -3.81
N LYS A 559 -23.70 7.79 -3.88
CA LYS A 559 -22.79 7.34 -4.97
C LYS A 559 -22.61 5.81 -4.95
N LEU A 560 -22.55 5.17 -3.77
CA LEU A 560 -22.48 3.72 -3.62
C LEU A 560 -23.78 3.05 -4.05
N GLN A 561 -24.93 3.50 -3.54
CA GLN A 561 -26.24 2.93 -3.91
C GLN A 561 -26.52 3.05 -5.42
N ALA A 562 -26.13 4.17 -6.05
CA ALA A 562 -26.22 4.31 -7.49
C ALA A 562 -25.32 3.32 -8.25
N ALA A 563 -24.10 3.06 -7.76
CA ALA A 563 -23.22 2.04 -8.35
C ALA A 563 -23.77 0.63 -8.17
N ILE A 564 -24.36 0.31 -7.01
CA ILE A 564 -25.02 -0.98 -6.75
C ILE A 564 -26.22 -1.16 -7.67
N ALA A 565 -27.09 -0.15 -7.79
CA ALA A 565 -28.26 -0.18 -8.66
C ALA A 565 -27.88 -0.36 -10.14
N LYS A 566 -26.83 0.33 -10.59
CA LYS A 566 -26.33 0.23 -11.97
C LYS A 566 -25.73 -1.14 -12.28
N THR A 567 -24.95 -1.71 -11.35
CA THR A 567 -24.15 -2.91 -11.63
C THR A 567 -24.79 -4.20 -11.15
N GLY A 568 -25.79 -4.14 -10.27
CA GLY A 568 -26.30 -5.28 -9.52
C GLY A 568 -25.29 -5.88 -8.54
N ARG A 569 -24.14 -5.22 -8.32
CA ARG A 569 -23.01 -5.73 -7.53
C ARG A 569 -22.67 -4.79 -6.39
N LYS A 570 -22.12 -5.37 -5.32
CA LYS A 570 -21.92 -4.70 -4.02
C LYS A 570 -20.52 -4.12 -3.81
N SER A 571 -19.59 -4.39 -4.72
CA SER A 571 -18.21 -3.88 -4.67
C SER A 571 -17.57 -3.90 -6.06
N GLY A 572 -16.42 -3.23 -6.22
CA GLY A 572 -15.65 -3.14 -7.47
C GLY A 572 -14.72 -4.31 -7.77
N ILE A 573 -14.91 -5.45 -7.08
CA ILE A 573 -14.16 -6.68 -7.33
C ILE A 573 -15.07 -7.89 -7.30
N ILE A 574 -14.83 -8.82 -8.21
CA ILE A 574 -15.53 -10.10 -8.33
C ILE A 574 -14.51 -11.21 -8.05
N THR A 575 -14.84 -12.12 -7.15
CA THR A 575 -13.97 -13.25 -6.81
C THR A 575 -14.66 -14.57 -7.09
N PHE A 576 -14.05 -15.43 -7.89
CA PHE A 576 -14.68 -16.68 -8.34
C PHE A 576 -13.65 -17.78 -8.60
N ASP A 577 -14.09 -19.03 -8.47
CA ASP A 577 -13.35 -20.15 -9.06
C ASP A 577 -13.70 -20.22 -10.55
N ALA A 578 -12.72 -20.53 -11.38
CA ALA A 578 -12.92 -20.74 -12.81
C ALA A 578 -12.03 -21.87 -13.32
N ARG A 579 -12.17 -22.18 -14.61
CA ARG A 579 -11.27 -23.05 -15.34
C ARG A 579 -10.86 -22.38 -16.65
N VAL A 580 -9.62 -22.58 -17.09
CA VAL A 580 -9.14 -22.17 -18.41
C VAL A 580 -8.45 -23.36 -19.05
N MET A 581 -8.99 -23.83 -20.16
CA MET A 581 -8.47 -24.97 -20.93
C MET A 581 -8.17 -26.18 -20.04
N GLY A 582 -9.08 -26.53 -19.13
CA GLY A 582 -8.88 -27.67 -18.22
C GLY A 582 -8.24 -27.32 -16.87
N VAL A 583 -7.53 -26.19 -16.73
CA VAL A 583 -6.79 -25.83 -15.51
C VAL A 583 -7.67 -25.05 -14.55
N ASP A 584 -7.88 -25.57 -13.34
CA ASP A 584 -8.66 -24.90 -12.29
C ASP A 584 -7.84 -23.77 -11.64
N LEU A 585 -8.43 -22.57 -11.53
CA LEU A 585 -7.80 -21.40 -10.94
C LEU A 585 -8.77 -20.60 -10.06
N VAL A 586 -8.22 -19.71 -9.24
CA VAL A 586 -8.99 -18.69 -8.50
C VAL A 586 -8.74 -17.35 -9.17
N VAL A 587 -9.81 -16.59 -9.39
CA VAL A 587 -9.75 -15.30 -10.07
C VAL A 587 -10.25 -14.19 -9.15
N ALA A 588 -9.52 -13.08 -9.13
CA ALA A 588 -9.95 -11.81 -8.57
C ALA A 588 -9.99 -10.77 -9.70
N MET A 589 -11.19 -10.34 -10.09
CA MET A 589 -11.41 -9.43 -11.20
C MET A 589 -11.83 -8.05 -10.70
N LEU A 590 -10.99 -7.03 -10.92
CA LEU A 590 -11.34 -5.61 -10.69
C LEU A 590 -11.98 -5.06 -11.96
N TYR A 591 -13.12 -4.36 -11.86
CA TYR A 591 -13.89 -3.90 -13.03
C TYR A 591 -14.37 -2.46 -12.89
N SER A 592 -14.54 -1.78 -14.03
CA SER A 592 -14.79 -0.33 -14.11
C SER A 592 -16.14 0.14 -13.58
N ASP A 593 -17.20 -0.65 -13.80
CA ASP A 593 -18.56 -0.12 -13.70
C ASP A 593 -18.97 0.27 -12.28
N PHE A 594 -18.31 -0.35 -11.29
CA PHE A 594 -18.43 0.04 -9.89
C PHE A 594 -17.32 1.02 -9.54
N ARG A 595 -17.64 2.31 -9.57
CA ARG A 595 -16.75 3.39 -9.09
C ARG A 595 -15.35 3.33 -9.73
N ASN A 596 -15.28 3.08 -11.04
CA ASN A 596 -14.04 2.99 -11.83
C ASN A 596 -13.03 1.96 -11.29
N GLY A 597 -13.50 0.89 -10.66
CA GLY A 597 -12.65 -0.15 -10.07
C GLY A 597 -11.77 0.36 -8.93
N THR A 598 -12.20 1.41 -8.22
CA THR A 598 -11.47 1.90 -7.03
C THR A 598 -11.49 0.87 -5.91
N VAL A 599 -10.35 0.70 -5.26
CA VAL A 599 -10.13 -0.32 -4.21
C VAL A 599 -10.31 0.32 -2.83
N GLY A 600 -11.31 -0.15 -2.08
CA GLY A 600 -11.49 0.12 -0.65
C GLY A 600 -11.40 -1.15 0.19
N ALA A 601 -11.86 -1.10 1.43
CA ALA A 601 -11.79 -2.18 2.39
C ALA A 601 -12.53 -3.44 1.94
N ALA A 602 -13.69 -3.29 1.28
CA ALA A 602 -14.46 -4.42 0.76
C ALA A 602 -13.70 -5.14 -0.37
N GLU A 603 -13.11 -4.38 -1.30
CA GLU A 603 -12.33 -4.93 -2.40
C GLU A 603 -11.06 -5.61 -1.89
N GLY A 604 -10.35 -4.96 -0.98
CA GLY A 604 -9.17 -5.51 -0.32
C GLY A 604 -9.49 -6.81 0.42
N GLU A 605 -10.57 -6.85 1.20
CA GLU A 605 -11.02 -8.07 1.89
C GLU A 605 -11.38 -9.22 0.92
N LYS A 606 -12.10 -8.94 -0.16
CA LYS A 606 -12.42 -9.96 -1.17
C LYS A 606 -11.14 -10.53 -1.79
N PHE A 607 -10.18 -9.68 -2.14
CA PHE A 607 -8.89 -10.09 -2.69
C PHE A 607 -8.08 -10.96 -1.70
N VAL A 608 -8.02 -10.51 -0.45
CA VAL A 608 -7.45 -11.19 0.72
C VAL A 608 -8.04 -12.60 0.91
N ARG A 609 -9.36 -12.76 0.77
CA ARG A 609 -10.06 -14.05 0.83
C ARG A 609 -9.83 -14.91 -0.43
N ALA A 610 -9.64 -14.30 -1.60
CA ALA A 610 -9.28 -15.00 -2.82
C ALA A 610 -7.88 -15.63 -2.70
N CYS A 611 -6.90 -14.90 -2.16
CA CYS A 611 -5.56 -15.43 -1.86
C CYS A 611 -5.63 -16.63 -0.91
N GLU A 612 -6.41 -16.54 0.18
CA GLU A 612 -6.60 -17.66 1.11
C GLU A 612 -7.26 -18.87 0.45
N ARG A 613 -8.25 -18.64 -0.42
CA ARG A 613 -8.93 -19.71 -1.15
C ARG A 613 -7.97 -20.39 -2.12
N ALA A 614 -7.17 -19.62 -2.86
CA ALA A 614 -6.17 -20.14 -3.78
C ALA A 614 -5.13 -20.99 -3.03
N LYS A 615 -4.64 -20.49 -1.88
CA LYS A 615 -3.76 -21.23 -0.96
C LYS A 615 -4.38 -22.54 -0.47
N LEU A 616 -5.61 -22.47 0.05
CA LEU A 616 -6.32 -23.62 0.60
C LEU A 616 -6.55 -24.71 -0.45
N LYS A 617 -6.94 -24.32 -1.67
CA LYS A 617 -7.21 -25.24 -2.79
C LYS A 617 -5.95 -25.65 -3.55
N ARG A 618 -4.80 -25.03 -3.27
CA ARG A 618 -3.54 -25.16 -4.02
C ARG A 618 -3.70 -24.86 -5.51
N ARG A 619 -4.42 -23.79 -5.83
CA ARG A 619 -4.70 -23.35 -7.20
C ARG A 619 -3.89 -22.10 -7.56
N PRO A 620 -3.57 -21.88 -8.84
CA PRO A 620 -3.09 -20.58 -9.33
C PRO A 620 -4.09 -19.47 -9.01
N LEU A 621 -3.57 -18.27 -8.75
CA LEU A 621 -4.33 -17.05 -8.57
C LEU A 621 -4.11 -16.12 -9.76
N LEU A 622 -5.19 -15.71 -10.40
CA LEU A 622 -5.21 -14.69 -11.44
C LEU A 622 -5.86 -13.42 -10.89
N ALA A 623 -5.13 -12.31 -10.90
CA ALA A 623 -5.73 -10.98 -10.80
C ALA A 623 -5.96 -10.43 -12.22
N TYR A 624 -7.22 -10.38 -12.64
CA TYR A 624 -7.59 -9.78 -13.92
C TYR A 624 -8.06 -8.34 -13.67
N VAL A 625 -7.27 -7.38 -14.13
CA VAL A 625 -7.51 -5.97 -13.88
C VAL A 625 -8.16 -5.40 -15.13
N HIS A 626 -9.49 -5.49 -15.20
CA HIS A 626 -10.24 -4.83 -16.25
C HIS A 626 -10.05 -3.32 -16.14
N THR A 627 -10.22 -2.73 -14.94
CA THR A 627 -9.84 -1.34 -14.66
C THR A 627 -9.61 -1.16 -13.18
N THR A 628 -8.65 -0.32 -12.80
CA THR A 628 -8.58 0.24 -11.45
C THR A 628 -8.15 1.71 -11.46
N GLY A 629 -9.01 2.55 -10.88
CA GLY A 629 -8.74 3.97 -10.66
C GLY A 629 -7.89 4.27 -9.43
N GLY A 630 -7.37 3.26 -8.73
CA GLY A 630 -6.55 3.44 -7.53
C GLY A 630 -7.30 3.18 -6.21
N ILE A 631 -6.73 3.67 -5.11
CA ILE A 631 -7.31 3.55 -3.78
C ILE A 631 -8.50 4.50 -3.64
N ARG A 632 -9.59 4.03 -3.03
CA ARG A 632 -10.80 4.81 -2.82
C ARG A 632 -10.59 5.89 -1.76
N ILE A 633 -10.48 7.14 -2.20
CA ILE A 633 -10.21 8.28 -1.31
C ILE A 633 -11.29 8.51 -0.24
N HIS A 634 -12.53 8.11 -0.51
CA HIS A 634 -13.66 8.32 0.40
C HIS A 634 -13.60 7.44 1.66
N GLU A 635 -12.70 6.45 1.69
CA GLU A 635 -12.41 5.63 2.87
C GLU A 635 -11.15 6.11 3.61
N GLY A 636 -10.51 7.20 3.16
CA GLY A 636 -9.30 7.75 3.78
C GLY A 636 -8.20 6.70 3.95
N THR A 637 -7.57 6.68 5.12
CA THR A 637 -6.46 5.77 5.43
C THR A 637 -6.88 4.30 5.50
N LEU A 638 -8.16 3.99 5.71
CA LEU A 638 -8.68 2.61 5.60
C LEU A 638 -8.51 2.04 4.18
N GLY A 639 -8.55 2.91 3.16
CA GLY A 639 -8.21 2.56 1.79
C GLY A 639 -6.71 2.30 1.62
N VAL A 640 -5.85 3.17 2.17
CA VAL A 640 -4.38 3.06 2.02
C VAL A 640 -3.86 1.76 2.61
N VAL A 641 -4.33 1.37 3.80
CA VAL A 641 -3.90 0.13 4.46
C VAL A 641 -4.30 -1.14 3.71
N GLN A 642 -5.13 -1.06 2.66
CA GLN A 642 -5.35 -2.19 1.76
C GLN A 642 -4.09 -2.56 0.99
N MET A 643 -3.16 -1.61 0.74
CA MET A 643 -1.88 -1.86 0.10
C MET A 643 -1.04 -2.88 0.91
N PRO A 644 -0.68 -2.64 2.17
CA PRO A 644 0.03 -3.63 2.98
C PRO A 644 -0.82 -4.87 3.31
N LYS A 645 -2.13 -4.73 3.56
CA LYS A 645 -3.03 -5.87 3.87
C LYS A 645 -3.11 -6.89 2.73
N CYS A 646 -3.28 -6.42 1.49
CA CYS A 646 -3.33 -7.30 0.33
C CYS A 646 -1.94 -7.83 -0.03
N THR A 647 -0.89 -7.02 0.11
CA THR A 647 0.50 -7.47 -0.14
C THR A 647 0.92 -8.58 0.81
N MET A 648 0.54 -8.50 2.09
CA MET A 648 0.73 -9.57 3.06
C MET A 648 0.05 -10.87 2.59
N ALA A 649 -1.18 -10.79 2.06
CA ALA A 649 -1.91 -11.93 1.51
C ALA A 649 -1.19 -12.58 0.33
N VAL A 650 -0.71 -11.75 -0.61
CA VAL A 650 0.05 -12.19 -1.78
C VAL A 650 1.34 -12.87 -1.35
N ARG A 651 2.09 -12.25 -0.43
CA ARG A 651 3.35 -12.79 0.06
C ARG A 651 3.16 -14.16 0.71
N GLU A 652 2.15 -14.31 1.56
CA GLU A 652 1.83 -15.61 2.19
C GLU A 652 1.32 -16.67 1.23
N TYR A 653 0.69 -16.27 0.13
CA TYR A 653 0.24 -17.17 -0.94
C TYR A 653 1.44 -17.66 -1.77
N ILE A 654 2.32 -16.74 -2.21
CA ILE A 654 3.53 -17.07 -2.97
C ILE A 654 4.50 -17.92 -2.14
N ASP A 655 4.73 -17.57 -0.87
CA ASP A 655 5.59 -18.36 0.04
C ASP A 655 5.05 -19.77 0.27
N SER A 656 3.73 -19.96 0.13
CA SER A 656 3.11 -21.28 0.13
C SER A 656 3.15 -21.97 -1.24
N GLY A 657 4.07 -21.61 -2.15
CA GLY A 657 4.20 -22.26 -3.45
C GLY A 657 3.01 -22.03 -4.40
N GLY A 658 2.30 -20.91 -4.26
CA GLY A 658 1.26 -20.48 -5.19
C GLY A 658 1.83 -19.77 -6.43
N LEU A 659 1.12 -19.85 -7.56
CA LEU A 659 1.43 -19.06 -8.77
C LEU A 659 0.48 -17.88 -8.85
N TYR A 660 1.03 -16.67 -8.82
CA TYR A 660 0.26 -15.44 -8.91
C TYR A 660 0.55 -14.71 -10.21
N ILE A 661 -0.45 -14.56 -11.06
CA ILE A 661 -0.38 -13.84 -12.35
C ILE A 661 -1.31 -12.63 -12.28
N VAL A 662 -0.85 -11.50 -12.81
CA VAL A 662 -1.66 -10.28 -12.98
C VAL A 662 -1.75 -9.95 -14.46
N VAL A 663 -2.94 -9.59 -14.94
CA VAL A 663 -3.14 -9.10 -16.31
C VAL A 663 -3.91 -7.78 -16.28
N TYR A 664 -3.32 -6.73 -16.85
CA TYR A 664 -3.92 -5.41 -17.00
C TYR A 664 -4.60 -5.27 -18.37
N ASP A 665 -5.89 -4.95 -18.44
CA ASP A 665 -6.60 -4.86 -19.74
C ASP A 665 -6.89 -3.43 -20.19
N ASN A 666 -7.32 -2.56 -19.28
CA ASN A 666 -7.59 -1.15 -19.57
C ASN A 666 -6.72 -0.24 -18.68
N ASN A 667 -7.30 0.83 -18.14
CA ASN A 667 -6.65 1.78 -17.25
C ASN A 667 -6.39 1.17 -15.87
N SER A 668 -5.12 1.11 -15.46
CA SER A 668 -4.68 0.58 -14.17
C SER A 668 -3.67 1.52 -13.52
N TYR A 669 -4.08 2.18 -12.43
CA TYR A 669 -3.29 3.25 -11.80
C TYR A 669 -3.09 3.07 -10.27
N ALA A 670 -2.08 3.78 -9.74
CA ALA A 670 -1.90 4.12 -8.33
C ALA A 670 -1.70 2.92 -7.37
N GLY A 671 -2.23 3.05 -6.14
CA GLY A 671 -1.90 2.17 -5.01
C GLY A 671 -2.02 0.66 -5.26
N PRO A 672 -3.05 0.15 -5.98
CA PRO A 672 -3.11 -1.28 -6.34
C PRO A 672 -1.91 -1.75 -7.16
N VAL A 673 -1.52 -0.98 -8.20
CA VAL A 673 -0.32 -1.24 -9.02
C VAL A 673 0.94 -1.11 -8.16
N ALA A 674 0.99 -0.14 -7.24
CA ALA A 674 2.08 0.05 -6.30
C ALA A 674 2.13 -0.92 -5.11
N SER A 675 1.32 -1.98 -5.12
CA SER A 675 1.26 -2.94 -4.02
C SER A 675 0.91 -4.34 -4.54
N PHE A 676 -0.23 -4.89 -4.15
CA PHE A 676 -0.56 -6.30 -4.37
C PHE A 676 -0.69 -6.70 -5.85
N LEU A 677 -0.93 -5.78 -6.79
CA LEU A 677 -0.86 -6.08 -8.22
C LEU A 677 0.60 -6.05 -8.70
N GLY A 678 1.36 -5.01 -8.36
CA GLY A 678 2.78 -4.89 -8.71
C GLY A 678 3.71 -5.91 -8.04
N CYS A 679 3.27 -6.57 -6.98
CA CYS A 679 4.00 -7.64 -6.29
C CYS A 679 4.01 -8.97 -7.07
N SER A 680 3.26 -9.09 -8.16
CA SER A 680 3.30 -10.32 -8.97
C SER A 680 4.63 -10.44 -9.72
N PRO A 681 5.28 -11.62 -9.68
CA PRO A 681 6.46 -11.88 -10.51
C PRO A 681 6.11 -12.02 -12.01
N TYR A 682 4.83 -12.21 -12.35
CA TYR A 682 4.37 -12.42 -13.73
C TYR A 682 3.19 -11.50 -14.03
N GLN A 683 3.50 -10.33 -14.58
CA GLN A 683 2.58 -9.27 -14.94
C GLN A 683 2.52 -9.16 -16.46
N PHE A 684 1.31 -9.18 -17.02
CA PHE A 684 1.06 -8.99 -18.43
C PHE A 684 0.07 -7.86 -18.65
N ALA A 685 0.02 -7.35 -19.87
CA ALA A 685 -0.93 -6.31 -20.22
C ALA A 685 -1.56 -6.59 -21.59
N ILE A 686 -2.83 -6.22 -21.77
CA ILE A 686 -3.45 -6.21 -23.09
C ILE A 686 -2.90 -5.01 -23.86
N ARG A 687 -2.72 -5.13 -25.18
CA ARG A 687 -2.01 -4.14 -26.02
C ARG A 687 -2.45 -2.69 -25.83
N SER A 688 -3.74 -2.43 -25.61
CA SER A 688 -4.27 -1.06 -25.45
C SER A 688 -4.50 -0.64 -24.00
N SER A 689 -3.99 -1.41 -23.04
CA SER A 689 -4.01 -1.05 -21.62
C SER A 689 -3.10 0.13 -21.32
N ARG A 690 -3.42 0.82 -20.21
CA ARG A 690 -2.57 1.86 -19.64
C ARG A 690 -2.20 1.49 -18.22
N VAL A 691 -0.91 1.46 -17.91
CA VAL A 691 -0.36 1.07 -16.61
C VAL A 691 0.55 2.17 -16.10
N GLY A 692 0.29 2.65 -14.89
CA GLY A 692 1.11 3.69 -14.27
C GLY A 692 0.87 3.80 -12.77
N PHE A 693 1.76 4.49 -12.08
CA PHE A 693 1.60 4.88 -10.68
C PHE A 693 0.75 6.15 -10.56
N ALA A 694 1.08 7.20 -11.29
CA ALA A 694 0.38 8.48 -11.22
C ALA A 694 -0.31 8.79 -12.55
N GLY A 695 -1.41 9.54 -12.50
CA GLY A 695 -2.03 10.07 -13.72
C GLY A 695 -1.28 11.31 -14.24
N PRO A 696 -1.48 11.70 -15.52
CA PRO A 696 -0.78 12.84 -16.12
C PRO A 696 -0.88 14.15 -15.35
N ARG A 697 -2.06 14.44 -14.80
CA ARG A 697 -2.29 15.62 -13.96
C ARG A 697 -1.40 15.63 -12.72
N VAL A 698 -1.33 14.50 -12.00
CA VAL A 698 -0.53 14.37 -10.77
C VAL A 698 0.96 14.51 -11.08
N ILE A 699 1.40 13.97 -12.22
CA ILE A 699 2.79 14.11 -12.67
C ILE A 699 3.12 15.57 -12.91
N ARG A 700 2.29 16.29 -13.68
CA ARG A 700 2.49 17.73 -13.93
C ARG A 700 2.48 18.55 -12.64
N ASP A 701 1.49 18.33 -11.77
CA ASP A 701 1.37 19.07 -10.51
C ASP A 701 2.59 18.85 -9.58
N THR A 702 3.27 17.69 -9.69
CA THR A 702 4.43 17.36 -8.85
C THR A 702 5.78 17.73 -9.49
N THR A 703 5.92 17.55 -10.81
CA THR A 703 7.19 17.68 -11.53
C THR A 703 7.32 18.99 -12.28
N GLY A 704 6.21 19.66 -12.59
CA GLY A 704 6.15 20.79 -13.51
C GLY A 704 6.23 20.39 -14.99
N GLU A 705 6.33 19.10 -15.31
CA GLU A 705 6.56 18.61 -16.68
C GLU A 705 5.29 18.03 -17.31
N ASP A 706 5.12 18.30 -18.60
CA ASP A 706 4.13 17.65 -19.45
C ASP A 706 4.64 16.29 -19.93
N ILE A 707 3.83 15.25 -19.74
CA ILE A 707 4.16 13.91 -20.25
C ILE A 707 3.45 13.63 -21.59
N PRO A 708 4.07 12.85 -22.48
CA PRO A 708 3.46 12.51 -23.76
C PRO A 708 2.21 11.63 -23.57
N PRO A 709 1.25 11.65 -24.50
CA PRO A 709 -0.01 10.89 -24.37
C PRO A 709 0.16 9.37 -24.26
N ASP A 710 1.30 8.84 -24.73
CA ASP A 710 1.63 7.42 -24.72
C ASP A 710 2.43 6.97 -23.48
N TYR A 711 2.69 7.87 -22.55
CA TYR A 711 3.56 7.65 -21.39
C TYR A 711 3.15 6.44 -20.52
N HIS A 712 1.87 6.11 -20.46
CA HIS A 712 1.35 4.97 -19.69
C HIS A 712 0.99 3.75 -20.54
N ASN A 713 1.22 3.77 -21.84
CA ASN A 713 0.80 2.68 -22.72
C ASN A 713 1.54 1.37 -22.39
N ALA A 714 0.91 0.24 -22.68
CA ALA A 714 1.48 -1.10 -22.43
C ALA A 714 2.91 -1.26 -22.99
N CYS A 715 3.21 -0.69 -24.16
CA CYS A 715 4.56 -0.72 -24.75
C CYS A 715 5.58 0.01 -23.87
N LYS A 716 5.25 1.20 -23.35
CA LYS A 716 6.12 1.94 -22.42
C LYS A 716 6.29 1.21 -21.10
N ALA A 717 5.23 0.60 -20.58
CA ALA A 717 5.32 -0.25 -19.40
C ALA A 717 6.24 -1.46 -19.63
N LEU A 718 6.23 -2.06 -20.82
CA LEU A 718 7.14 -3.15 -21.20
C LEU A 718 8.59 -2.67 -21.35
N GLU A 719 8.81 -1.56 -22.06
CA GLU A 719 10.13 -0.93 -22.23
C GLU A 719 10.79 -0.62 -20.87
N ARG A 720 10.00 -0.13 -19.92
CA ARG A 720 10.43 0.16 -18.54
C ARG A 720 10.49 -1.06 -17.64
N GLY A 721 10.17 -2.27 -18.13
CA GLY A 721 10.22 -3.50 -17.31
C GLY A 721 9.16 -3.59 -16.22
N HIS A 722 8.05 -2.84 -16.31
CA HIS A 722 6.93 -2.90 -15.36
C HIS A 722 6.08 -4.16 -15.56
N ILE A 723 6.05 -4.68 -16.78
CA ILE A 723 5.36 -5.90 -17.19
C ILE A 723 6.32 -6.81 -17.95
N GLN A 724 5.99 -8.09 -18.06
CA GLN A 724 6.80 -9.12 -18.72
C GLN A 724 6.30 -9.47 -20.13
N GLY A 725 5.13 -8.98 -20.54
CA GLY A 725 4.65 -9.19 -21.89
C GLY A 725 3.32 -8.52 -22.19
N ILE A 726 3.05 -8.36 -23.48
CA ILE A 726 1.83 -7.78 -24.01
C ILE A 726 1.06 -8.86 -24.77
N TRP A 727 -0.23 -9.01 -24.47
CA TRP A 727 -1.11 -9.99 -25.09
C TRP A 727 -2.19 -9.32 -25.95
N ASP A 728 -2.63 -10.04 -26.98
CA ASP A 728 -3.90 -9.76 -27.64
C ASP A 728 -5.03 -10.42 -26.85
N ARG A 729 -6.13 -9.70 -26.62
CA ARG A 729 -7.34 -10.23 -25.97
C ARG A 729 -7.85 -11.51 -26.62
N ARG A 730 -7.77 -11.62 -27.95
CA ARG A 730 -8.20 -12.81 -28.73
C ARG A 730 -7.38 -14.04 -28.39
N GLU A 731 -6.14 -13.87 -27.95
CA GLU A 731 -5.22 -14.95 -27.59
C GLU A 731 -5.12 -15.17 -26.08
N PHE A 732 -5.91 -14.45 -25.28
CA PHE A 732 -5.77 -14.44 -23.83
C PHE A 732 -5.82 -15.85 -23.22
N ARG A 733 -6.81 -16.67 -23.61
CA ARG A 733 -6.98 -18.04 -23.09
C ARG A 733 -5.73 -18.89 -23.32
N ARG A 734 -5.22 -18.87 -24.55
CA ARG A 734 -4.01 -19.59 -24.97
C ARG A 734 -2.79 -19.11 -24.20
N ASN A 735 -2.61 -17.80 -24.08
CA ASN A 735 -1.46 -17.20 -23.39
C ASN A 735 -1.49 -17.47 -21.89
N LEU A 736 -2.66 -17.36 -21.27
CA LEU A 736 -2.85 -17.71 -19.87
C LEU A 736 -2.60 -19.20 -19.64
N HIS A 737 -3.20 -20.08 -20.44
CA HIS A 737 -2.97 -21.53 -20.32
C HIS A 737 -1.50 -21.90 -20.47
N LYS A 738 -0.82 -21.37 -21.50
CA LYS A 738 0.63 -21.53 -21.68
C LYS A 738 1.39 -21.06 -20.44
N SER A 739 1.08 -19.88 -19.92
CA SER A 739 1.73 -19.33 -18.73
C SER A 739 1.51 -20.20 -17.50
N LEU A 740 0.30 -20.71 -17.29
CA LEU A 740 -0.01 -21.66 -16.22
C LEU A 740 0.82 -22.96 -16.37
N LEU A 741 1.02 -23.46 -17.59
CA LEU A 741 1.81 -24.67 -17.81
C LEU A 741 3.33 -24.46 -17.73
N THR A 742 3.83 -23.29 -18.13
CA THR A 742 5.28 -23.04 -18.28
C THR A 742 5.89 -22.22 -17.15
N MET A 743 5.15 -21.32 -16.51
CA MET A 743 5.70 -20.40 -15.50
C MET A 743 5.72 -21.01 -14.10
N GLY A 744 6.90 -20.95 -13.47
CA GLY A 744 7.15 -21.53 -12.15
C GLY A 744 7.77 -22.94 -12.18
N GLY A 745 8.34 -23.35 -11.05
CA GLY A 745 9.03 -24.64 -10.91
C GLY A 745 8.15 -25.75 -10.33
N GLY A 746 8.65 -27.00 -10.32
CA GLY A 746 7.95 -28.17 -9.75
C GLY A 746 7.67 -28.11 -8.24
N ASN A 747 8.12 -27.04 -7.56
CA ASN A 747 7.79 -26.76 -6.17
C ASN A 747 6.44 -26.06 -5.99
N LEU A 748 5.87 -25.47 -7.06
CA LEU A 748 4.55 -24.86 -7.00
C LEU A 748 3.48 -25.94 -6.95
N TYR A 749 2.47 -25.77 -6.10
CA TYR A 749 1.57 -26.87 -5.76
C TYR A 749 0.51 -27.23 -6.81
N TYR A 750 0.35 -26.41 -7.85
CA TYR A 750 -0.62 -26.65 -8.91
C TYR A 750 -0.08 -27.56 -10.03
N ARG A 751 1.24 -27.83 -10.04
CA ARG A 751 1.89 -28.90 -10.82
C ARG A 751 2.06 -30.14 -9.96
#